data_AF-A0A955CF65-F1
#
_entry.id   AF-A0A955CF65-F1
#
_cell.length_a   1.000
_cell.length_b   1.000
_cell.length_c   1.000
_cell.angle_alpha   90.00
_cell.angle_beta   90.00
_cell.angle_gamma   90.00
#
_symmetry.space_group_name_H-M   'P 1'
#
loop_
_entity.id
_entity.type
_entity.pdbx_description
1 polymer ?
#
loop_
_entity_poly.entity_id
_entity_poly.type
_entity_poly.pdbx_seq_one_letter_code
_entity_poly.pdbx_strand_id
1 'polypeptide(L)'
;MLSSRPLFVPEPKPDSGFEVVATGSAEPVRLWLDSEVPTLLYPQFVELTPAQIPLLTSDQIASIPTTIAFDAWSAEQRAALTSAQVPFLNIKWITPKLLLPAQREWLTSSQVQSMISYDDYQYLPASKTPFLTTAQISQVPNTFAFIKWAEASRYALTAQQVPALRADTISIGQISSSQRLWLTASQIGVLPSSEWKYLVASQAPLIPTSKIASITSDFVFSDAAGVSSAFRGALTHPQIQSLPVSFDGKVRINWLTDSQVDWLTPQQIAQVVVNDIPVLHDLQIPLVTPEQFSAMTSLFIIGQFSETVRANLSRAQLMALSFDLLSDYMLILPTQRPPENYVPVINRSTQIVDPPFPGSMPHFAYLITPLADATHVAIADGDWSDPSIWSTNTVPGVGAKVYIEEGRSVRFDAQMTSAIFWLRIDGLFAFATDLNTELQADTIVVGRTGQLHIGTELEPVADNVTARIFFPDGGPIDTVWDPGVVSRGLVSRGETRIFGRTVTPYAALSVDPLAGQSTLQLEQVPTGWRVGDELVVAGTNAISEDFDSEHVLISAISGTTVTLSQPLAHSHDAPDGLGLKVHVANLTRNVELVSEETTQIQQRAHVAFAENPNVKVEYARFEGLGRTDKSQNVTDPQVVDGVLVSGGENARARYAFHFHHTGVNPAIAPAEVRGNVVIGSPGWGYVIHSSNAVMEENVALDVVGAAFVGEDGNEIGAMRRNLVLNSLGGGFDGPLTRTPIHDFGHNGHGFWMQGPGIAIEDNIVSGSRSSAYAYFTASSKNMFDAVNLDDPSIAEGRDVVPVQTVPLRSFSGNLAYGVDQGMELWFHQMHFAGGETYIDDFTVWNSRHGIRMFYSDHVTIRNSTLMGRPEWLSDLALASLNGFAANSNVQNITFDNVTIEAYQQGVIAPVRQVTKIIGGRFRNIRNVVIAKGHDTLRTVSVEQPIEFVPLTPAEINGREAYDFSALHKLDFEDNFKRTLESLFSADTIQVALADGSIVRLFYADQAAAATPFPT
;
A
#
# COMPACT_ATOMS: atom_id res chain seq x y z
N MET A 1 -38.09 1.44 19.68
CA MET A 1 -38.19 0.02 19.24
C MET A 1 -39.23 -0.08 18.13
N LEU A 2 -39.18 -1.17 17.37
CA LEU A 2 -40.16 -1.64 16.35
C LEU A 2 -41.63 -1.38 16.78
N SER A 3 -42.59 -1.08 15.90
CA SER A 3 -43.09 -2.01 14.86
C SER A 3 -44.07 -1.36 13.86
N SER A 4 -44.54 -2.16 12.89
CA SER A 4 -45.33 -1.81 11.70
C SER A 4 -46.87 -1.90 11.85
N ARG A 5 -47.61 -0.96 11.21
CA ARG A 5 -48.94 -1.09 10.50
C ARG A 5 -50.16 -1.77 11.22
N PRO A 6 -51.42 -1.62 10.74
CA PRO A 6 -52.12 -0.46 10.12
C PRO A 6 -53.58 -0.26 10.66
N LEU A 7 -54.30 0.75 10.12
CA LEU A 7 -55.78 0.84 9.88
C LEU A 7 -56.80 0.52 11.01
N PHE A 8 -57.65 1.49 11.36
CA PHE A 8 -59.14 1.42 11.25
C PHE A 8 -59.81 2.80 11.55
N VAL A 9 -61.02 3.03 11.04
CA VAL A 9 -61.88 4.24 11.26
C VAL A 9 -63.27 3.75 11.69
N PRO A 10 -63.84 4.20 12.84
CA PRO A 10 -64.99 5.14 12.91
C PRO A 10 -64.96 6.06 14.17
N GLU A 11 -65.84 7.02 14.50
CA GLU A 11 -66.88 7.84 13.81
C GLU A 11 -67.11 9.15 14.64
N PRO A 12 -67.88 10.18 14.18
CA PRO A 12 -67.95 11.51 14.82
C PRO A 12 -69.26 11.84 15.59
N LYS A 13 -69.22 12.98 16.34
CA LYS A 13 -70.28 13.74 17.10
C LYS A 13 -70.19 13.62 18.64
N PRO A 14 -70.81 14.51 19.47
CA PRO A 14 -71.72 15.64 19.13
C PRO A 14 -71.47 17.03 19.81
N ASP A 15 -72.27 18.01 19.34
CA ASP A 15 -72.95 19.13 20.02
C ASP A 15 -72.26 20.25 20.85
N SER A 16 -72.50 21.50 20.42
CA SER A 16 -73.37 22.51 21.08
C SER A 16 -73.06 23.92 20.51
N GLY A 17 -74.00 24.86 20.31
CA GLY A 17 -75.45 24.89 20.49
C GLY A 17 -75.90 26.27 20.99
N PHE A 18 -76.69 27.03 20.22
CA PHE A 18 -77.45 28.19 20.71
C PHE A 18 -78.67 28.49 19.81
N GLU A 19 -79.82 28.78 20.44
CA GLU A 19 -81.13 28.97 19.80
C GLU A 19 -81.37 30.42 19.35
N VAL A 20 -82.28 30.60 18.38
CA VAL A 20 -83.21 31.75 18.37
C VAL A 20 -84.63 31.26 18.08
N VAL A 21 -85.57 31.83 18.82
CA VAL A 21 -86.99 31.47 18.92
C VAL A 21 -87.77 31.71 17.63
N ALA A 22 -88.69 30.81 17.29
CA ALA A 22 -89.72 31.01 16.26
C ALA A 22 -91.09 31.28 16.89
N THR A 23 -91.73 32.40 16.52
CA THR A 23 -93.12 32.72 16.89
C THR A 23 -93.88 33.34 15.72
N GLY A 24 -95.05 32.78 15.40
CA GLY A 24 -96.22 33.54 14.96
C GLY A 24 -96.42 33.80 13.46
N SER A 25 -97.61 33.44 12.98
CA SER A 25 -98.35 34.02 11.84
C SER A 25 -97.64 34.21 10.49
N ALA A 26 -98.02 33.38 9.51
CA ALA A 26 -97.97 33.76 8.10
C ALA A 26 -99.08 34.80 7.82
N GLU A 27 -98.72 36.09 7.88
CA GLU A 27 -99.53 37.16 7.29
C GLU A 27 -99.71 36.91 5.77
N PRO A 28 -100.88 37.25 5.19
CA PRO A 28 -101.07 37.13 3.75
C PRO A 28 -100.15 38.11 3.02
N VAL A 29 -99.30 37.58 2.14
CA VAL A 29 -98.50 38.41 1.23
C VAL A 29 -99.43 39.32 0.44
N ARG A 30 -99.32 40.63 0.64
CA ARG A 30 -100.12 41.62 -0.08
C ARG A 30 -99.78 41.55 -1.57
N LEU A 31 -100.73 41.09 -2.36
CA LEU A 31 -100.63 41.14 -3.83
C LEU A 31 -100.82 42.59 -4.30
N TRP A 32 -99.70 43.26 -4.49
CA TRP A 32 -99.63 44.57 -5.13
C TRP A 32 -100.06 44.49 -6.59
N LEU A 33 -100.80 45.49 -7.09
CA LEU A 33 -101.06 45.63 -8.53
C LEU A 33 -99.82 46.20 -9.23
N ASP A 34 -99.60 45.82 -10.49
CA ASP A 34 -98.48 46.29 -11.32
C ASP A 34 -98.37 47.83 -11.39
N SER A 35 -99.51 48.54 -11.31
CA SER A 35 -99.59 50.00 -11.26
C SER A 35 -99.24 50.62 -9.90
N GLU A 36 -99.29 49.85 -8.80
CA GLU A 36 -98.91 50.28 -7.46
C GLU A 36 -97.41 50.11 -7.22
N VAL A 37 -96.75 49.16 -7.90
CA VAL A 37 -95.33 48.84 -7.74
C VAL A 37 -94.41 50.08 -7.76
N PRO A 38 -94.60 51.10 -8.62
CA PRO A 38 -93.77 52.31 -8.63
C PRO A 38 -93.89 53.22 -7.39
N THR A 39 -94.85 52.98 -6.49
CA THR A 39 -95.10 53.81 -5.29
C THR A 39 -94.53 53.23 -3.99
N LEU A 40 -94.00 52.01 -4.04
CA LEU A 40 -93.59 51.23 -2.87
C LEU A 40 -92.27 51.70 -2.27
N LEU A 41 -92.15 51.56 -0.95
CA LEU A 41 -90.92 51.76 -0.19
C LEU A 41 -90.24 50.42 0.09
N TYR A 42 -88.91 50.43 0.31
CA TYR A 42 -88.12 49.21 0.32
C TYR A 42 -88.57 48.05 1.25
N PRO A 43 -89.19 48.28 2.43
CA PRO A 43 -89.63 47.17 3.27
C PRO A 43 -90.75 46.34 2.63
N GLN A 44 -91.49 46.91 1.68
CA GLN A 44 -92.62 46.27 1.00
C GLN A 44 -92.19 45.42 -0.20
N PHE A 45 -90.94 45.58 -0.69
CA PHE A 45 -90.50 44.87 -1.90
C PHE A 45 -90.43 43.35 -1.71
N VAL A 46 -90.30 42.86 -0.47
CA VAL A 46 -90.33 41.42 -0.14
C VAL A 46 -91.69 40.77 -0.45
N GLU A 47 -92.75 41.57 -0.57
CA GLU A 47 -94.13 41.11 -0.84
C GLU A 47 -94.42 40.95 -2.34
N LEU A 48 -93.53 41.39 -3.22
CA LEU A 48 -93.74 41.38 -4.68
C LEU A 48 -93.56 39.98 -5.28
N THR A 49 -94.32 39.64 -6.33
CA THR A 49 -94.02 38.41 -7.09
C THR A 49 -92.78 38.61 -7.98
N PRO A 50 -92.02 37.54 -8.33
CA PRO A 50 -90.88 37.66 -9.24
C PRO A 50 -91.19 38.35 -10.57
N ALA A 51 -92.40 38.15 -11.11
CA ALA A 51 -92.85 38.79 -12.34
C ALA A 51 -93.01 40.33 -12.22
N GLN A 52 -93.15 40.85 -11.01
CA GLN A 52 -93.36 42.28 -10.72
C GLN A 52 -92.06 43.01 -10.37
N ILE A 53 -90.99 42.29 -10.05
CA ILE A 53 -89.67 42.89 -9.80
C ILE A 53 -89.19 43.77 -10.98
N PRO A 54 -89.34 43.41 -12.27
CA PRO A 54 -89.03 44.29 -13.40
C PRO A 54 -89.77 45.63 -13.45
N LEU A 55 -90.85 45.81 -12.68
CA LEU A 55 -91.64 47.05 -12.62
C LEU A 55 -91.11 48.07 -11.60
N LEU A 56 -90.20 47.66 -10.70
CA LEU A 56 -89.55 48.57 -9.75
C LEU A 56 -88.68 49.59 -10.49
N THR A 57 -88.87 50.87 -10.16
CA THR A 57 -88.10 51.98 -10.74
C THR A 57 -86.64 51.99 -10.24
N SER A 58 -85.77 52.71 -10.96
CA SER A 58 -84.37 52.94 -10.57
C SER A 58 -84.23 53.42 -9.13
N ASP A 59 -85.06 54.38 -8.74
CA ASP A 59 -84.97 55.09 -7.46
C ASP A 59 -85.41 54.17 -6.31
N GLN A 60 -86.40 53.30 -6.58
CA GLN A 60 -86.82 52.25 -5.67
C GLN A 60 -85.73 51.20 -5.47
N ILE A 61 -85.10 50.71 -6.55
CA ILE A 61 -83.97 49.78 -6.44
C ILE A 61 -82.80 50.40 -5.66
N ALA A 62 -82.53 51.69 -5.85
CA ALA A 62 -81.51 52.43 -5.10
C ALA A 62 -81.87 52.66 -3.62
N SER A 63 -83.17 52.63 -3.26
CA SER A 63 -83.65 52.83 -1.89
C SER A 63 -83.39 51.66 -0.93
N ILE A 64 -82.99 50.49 -1.45
CA ILE A 64 -82.69 49.29 -0.65
C ILE A 64 -81.41 49.55 0.17
N PRO A 65 -81.47 49.60 1.52
CA PRO A 65 -80.41 50.23 2.30
C PRO A 65 -79.26 49.28 2.66
N THR A 66 -79.50 47.97 2.77
CA THR A 66 -78.52 47.00 3.30
C THR A 66 -78.70 45.61 2.70
N THR A 67 -77.65 44.79 2.81
CA THR A 67 -77.69 43.34 2.52
C THR A 67 -78.86 42.64 3.21
N ILE A 68 -79.15 42.94 4.48
CA ILE A 68 -80.23 42.28 5.22
C ILE A 68 -81.60 42.58 4.58
N ALA A 69 -81.84 43.82 4.14
CA ALA A 69 -83.07 44.20 3.45
C ALA A 69 -83.22 43.53 2.07
N PHE A 70 -82.11 43.21 1.40
CA PHE A 70 -82.10 42.53 0.10
C PHE A 70 -82.13 41.00 0.21
N ASP A 71 -81.56 40.43 1.28
CA ASP A 71 -81.58 38.98 1.54
C ASP A 71 -82.99 38.51 1.94
N ALA A 72 -83.79 39.39 2.55
CA ALA A 72 -85.20 39.16 2.87
C ALA A 72 -86.11 38.94 1.64
N TRP A 73 -85.63 39.24 0.42
CA TRP A 73 -86.31 38.87 -0.81
C TRP A 73 -86.19 37.35 -1.08
N SER A 74 -87.10 36.79 -1.88
CA SER A 74 -86.95 35.43 -2.40
C SER A 74 -85.81 35.34 -3.43
N ALA A 75 -85.26 34.13 -3.63
CA ALA A 75 -84.22 33.91 -4.62
C ALA A 75 -84.72 34.20 -6.05
N GLU A 76 -85.98 33.90 -6.33
CA GLU A 76 -86.68 34.15 -7.59
C GLU A 76 -86.94 35.64 -7.80
N GLN A 77 -87.34 36.37 -6.76
CA GLN A 77 -87.46 37.84 -6.80
C GLN A 77 -86.11 38.46 -7.19
N ARG A 78 -85.02 38.06 -6.54
CA ARG A 78 -83.67 38.55 -6.89
C ARG A 78 -83.25 38.15 -8.31
N ALA A 79 -83.54 36.92 -8.72
CA ALA A 79 -83.26 36.43 -10.08
C ALA A 79 -84.01 37.19 -11.19
N ALA A 80 -85.16 37.80 -10.88
CA ALA A 80 -85.96 38.55 -11.83
C ALA A 80 -85.50 40.00 -12.07
N LEU A 81 -84.54 40.52 -11.30
CA LEU A 81 -83.93 41.83 -11.58
C LEU A 81 -83.31 41.86 -12.98
N THR A 82 -83.51 42.96 -13.69
CA THR A 82 -83.10 43.15 -15.09
C THR A 82 -81.78 43.91 -15.25
N SER A 83 -81.20 43.91 -16.45
CA SER A 83 -79.99 44.69 -16.79
C SER A 83 -80.18 46.20 -16.70
N ALA A 84 -81.42 46.69 -16.74
CA ALA A 84 -81.74 48.10 -16.50
C ALA A 84 -81.80 48.46 -15.00
N GLN A 85 -82.07 47.47 -14.12
CA GLN A 85 -82.26 47.69 -12.69
C GLN A 85 -81.01 47.41 -11.86
N VAL A 86 -80.27 46.33 -12.17
CA VAL A 86 -79.04 45.99 -11.46
C VAL A 86 -78.06 47.18 -11.34
N PRO A 87 -77.88 48.06 -12.35
CA PRO A 87 -77.10 49.30 -12.24
C PRO A 87 -77.44 50.26 -11.09
N PHE A 88 -78.65 50.18 -10.52
CA PHE A 88 -79.13 51.06 -9.45
C PHE A 88 -79.02 50.46 -8.05
N LEU A 89 -78.68 49.17 -7.91
CA LEU A 89 -78.48 48.56 -6.59
C LEU A 89 -77.37 49.26 -5.82
N ASN A 90 -77.60 49.48 -4.52
CA ASN A 90 -76.62 50.07 -3.61
C ASN A 90 -75.58 49.04 -3.14
N ILE A 91 -74.73 48.62 -4.08
CA ILE A 91 -73.68 47.59 -3.94
C ILE A 91 -72.58 47.97 -2.92
N LYS A 92 -72.58 49.22 -2.43
CA LYS A 92 -71.81 49.64 -1.24
C LYS A 92 -72.22 48.88 0.03
N TRP A 93 -73.51 48.52 0.15
CA TRP A 93 -74.11 47.89 1.34
C TRP A 93 -74.77 46.53 1.05
N ILE A 94 -74.96 46.19 -0.22
CA ILE A 94 -75.59 44.95 -0.70
C ILE A 94 -74.54 44.03 -1.32
N THR A 95 -74.34 42.84 -0.74
CA THR A 95 -73.41 41.83 -1.27
C THR A 95 -73.84 41.30 -2.64
N PRO A 96 -72.95 41.23 -3.65
CA PRO A 96 -73.23 40.61 -4.95
C PRO A 96 -73.45 39.09 -4.87
N LYS A 97 -73.19 38.45 -3.72
CA LYS A 97 -73.51 37.02 -3.47
C LYS A 97 -74.96 36.69 -3.82
N LEU A 98 -75.86 37.64 -3.55
CA LEU A 98 -77.30 37.52 -3.71
C LEU A 98 -77.79 37.68 -5.15
N LEU A 99 -76.89 38.00 -6.09
CA LEU A 99 -77.16 38.10 -7.53
C LEU A 99 -76.72 36.83 -8.26
N LEU A 100 -77.46 36.45 -9.32
CA LEU A 100 -77.07 35.39 -10.25
C LEU A 100 -75.79 35.76 -11.02
N PRO A 101 -74.97 34.78 -11.49
CA PRO A 101 -73.76 35.07 -12.27
C PRO A 101 -74.00 35.99 -13.47
N ALA A 102 -75.08 35.78 -14.23
CA ALA A 102 -75.45 36.62 -15.37
C ALA A 102 -75.85 38.05 -14.98
N GLN A 103 -76.39 38.25 -13.78
CA GLN A 103 -76.74 39.59 -13.28
C GLN A 103 -75.49 40.38 -12.86
N ARG A 104 -74.44 39.70 -12.39
CA ARG A 104 -73.16 40.33 -12.03
C ARG A 104 -72.43 40.90 -13.26
N GLU A 105 -72.71 40.37 -14.45
CA GLU A 105 -72.29 40.96 -15.74
C GLU A 105 -72.94 42.32 -16.05
N TRP A 106 -73.96 42.75 -15.28
CA TRP A 106 -74.62 44.05 -15.46
C TRP A 106 -74.16 45.11 -14.46
N LEU A 107 -73.29 44.75 -13.49
CA LEU A 107 -72.70 45.72 -12.57
C LEU A 107 -71.92 46.80 -13.34
N THR A 108 -72.14 48.06 -12.96
CA THR A 108 -71.43 49.21 -13.51
C THR A 108 -70.07 49.40 -12.83
N SER A 109 -69.15 50.14 -13.48
CA SER A 109 -67.87 50.50 -12.87
C SER A 109 -68.07 51.25 -11.55
N SER A 110 -68.98 52.23 -11.50
CA SER A 110 -69.29 53.01 -10.29
C SER A 110 -69.78 52.13 -9.13
N GLN A 111 -70.60 51.11 -9.40
CA GLN A 111 -71.03 50.17 -8.37
C GLN A 111 -69.87 49.30 -7.85
N VAL A 112 -69.07 48.73 -8.76
CA VAL A 112 -67.88 47.95 -8.37
C VAL A 112 -66.94 48.80 -7.52
N GLN A 113 -66.73 50.08 -7.87
CA GLN A 113 -65.89 51.02 -7.13
C GLN A 113 -66.47 51.47 -5.78
N SER A 114 -67.77 51.26 -5.54
CA SER A 114 -68.43 51.60 -4.28
C SER A 114 -68.39 50.49 -3.21
N MET A 115 -68.04 49.25 -3.59
CA MET A 115 -67.97 48.10 -2.68
C MET A 115 -66.95 48.32 -1.54
N ILE A 116 -67.39 48.16 -0.28
CA ILE A 116 -66.55 48.32 0.91
C ILE A 116 -65.91 47.00 1.37
N SER A 117 -66.60 45.87 1.19
CA SER A 117 -66.13 44.57 1.71
C SER A 117 -65.27 43.83 0.69
N TYR A 118 -64.06 43.41 1.07
CA TYR A 118 -63.20 42.62 0.18
C TYR A 118 -63.76 41.21 -0.10
N ASP A 119 -64.59 40.66 0.80
CA ASP A 119 -65.22 39.35 0.59
C ASP A 119 -66.25 39.42 -0.56
N ASP A 120 -66.79 40.59 -0.90
CA ASP A 120 -67.73 40.73 -2.03
C ASP A 120 -67.06 40.60 -3.40
N TYR A 121 -65.75 40.88 -3.47
CA TYR A 121 -64.99 40.82 -4.71
C TYR A 121 -64.92 39.40 -5.28
N GLN A 122 -65.04 38.36 -4.44
CA GLN A 122 -65.03 36.95 -4.88
C GLN A 122 -66.18 36.62 -5.85
N TYR A 123 -67.24 37.43 -5.84
CA TYR A 123 -68.43 37.23 -6.67
C TYR A 123 -68.34 37.93 -8.04
N LEU A 124 -67.37 38.81 -8.25
CA LEU A 124 -67.19 39.54 -9.51
C LEU A 124 -66.70 38.62 -10.65
N PRO A 125 -67.31 38.67 -11.83
CA PRO A 125 -66.77 37.99 -13.00
C PRO A 125 -65.56 38.73 -13.59
N ALA A 126 -64.82 38.04 -14.46
CA ALA A 126 -63.59 38.54 -15.08
C ALA A 126 -63.76 39.88 -15.79
N SER A 127 -64.89 40.07 -16.50
CA SER A 127 -65.25 41.31 -17.20
C SER A 127 -65.35 42.55 -16.31
N LYS A 128 -65.64 42.37 -15.00
CA LYS A 128 -65.85 43.45 -14.02
C LYS A 128 -64.68 43.66 -13.09
N THR A 129 -63.78 42.69 -13.01
CA THR A 129 -62.59 42.76 -12.14
C THR A 129 -61.70 43.98 -12.48
N PRO A 130 -61.49 44.38 -13.76
CA PRO A 130 -60.81 45.64 -14.11
C PRO A 130 -61.40 46.94 -13.54
N PHE A 131 -62.65 46.93 -13.04
CA PHE A 131 -63.27 48.14 -12.48
C PHE A 131 -62.93 48.39 -11.02
N LEU A 132 -62.43 47.40 -10.27
CA LEU A 132 -61.98 47.58 -8.89
C LEU A 132 -60.87 48.64 -8.81
N THR A 133 -60.98 49.57 -7.86
CA THR A 133 -59.90 50.53 -7.61
C THR A 133 -58.69 49.85 -6.97
N THR A 134 -57.50 50.44 -7.11
CA THR A 134 -56.30 50.00 -6.38
C THR A 134 -56.50 50.00 -4.87
N ALA A 135 -57.23 50.99 -4.34
CA ALA A 135 -57.60 51.03 -2.93
C ALA A 135 -58.39 49.78 -2.49
N GLN A 136 -59.35 49.33 -3.29
CA GLN A 136 -60.10 48.10 -3.03
C GLN A 136 -59.22 46.85 -3.13
N ILE A 137 -58.37 46.73 -4.17
CA ILE A 137 -57.44 45.59 -4.30
C ILE A 137 -56.54 45.45 -3.06
N SER A 138 -56.07 46.57 -2.48
CA SER A 138 -55.24 46.56 -1.28
C SER A 138 -55.93 46.06 0.00
N GLN A 139 -57.27 45.96 0.01
CA GLN A 139 -58.03 45.44 1.15
C GLN A 139 -58.02 43.91 1.25
N VAL A 140 -57.67 43.18 0.19
CA VAL A 140 -57.63 41.71 0.22
C VAL A 140 -56.52 41.26 1.18
N PRO A 141 -56.85 40.59 2.31
CA PRO A 141 -55.92 40.51 3.43
C PRO A 141 -54.85 39.43 3.29
N ASN A 142 -55.12 38.35 2.53
CA ASN A 142 -54.25 37.18 2.43
C ASN A 142 -54.63 36.27 1.24
N THR A 143 -53.77 35.29 0.96
CA THR A 143 -53.97 34.26 -0.07
C THR A 143 -55.33 33.57 0.05
N PHE A 144 -55.78 33.20 1.25
CA PHE A 144 -57.05 32.48 1.44
C PHE A 144 -58.27 33.32 0.99
N ALA A 145 -58.28 34.63 1.27
CA ALA A 145 -59.32 35.53 0.76
C ALA A 145 -59.24 35.70 -0.77
N PHE A 146 -58.02 35.77 -1.32
CA PHE A 146 -57.80 35.98 -2.75
C PHE A 146 -58.20 34.76 -3.61
N ILE A 147 -57.90 33.53 -3.18
CA ILE A 147 -58.24 32.31 -3.94
C ILE A 147 -59.75 31.99 -3.98
N LYS A 148 -60.57 32.66 -3.15
CA LYS A 148 -62.04 32.57 -3.26
C LYS A 148 -62.56 33.14 -4.58
N TRP A 149 -61.84 34.07 -5.19
CA TRP A 149 -62.19 34.64 -6.49
C TRP A 149 -61.93 33.60 -7.57
N ALA A 150 -62.80 33.53 -8.59
CA ALA A 150 -62.57 32.69 -9.75
C ALA A 150 -61.21 32.99 -10.41
N GLU A 151 -60.52 31.98 -10.91
CA GLU A 151 -59.19 32.14 -11.53
C GLU A 151 -59.22 33.15 -12.69
N ALA A 152 -60.25 33.08 -13.54
CA ALA A 152 -60.47 34.05 -14.62
C ALA A 152 -60.60 35.49 -14.11
N SER A 153 -61.18 35.71 -12.93
CA SER A 153 -61.26 37.04 -12.30
C SER A 153 -59.89 37.49 -11.78
N ARG A 154 -59.13 36.61 -11.12
CA ARG A 154 -57.73 36.91 -10.71
C ARG A 154 -56.86 37.24 -11.92
N TYR A 155 -57.02 36.50 -13.02
CA TYR A 155 -56.28 36.71 -14.28
C TYR A 155 -56.78 37.93 -15.10
N ALA A 156 -57.89 38.55 -14.70
CA ALA A 156 -58.40 39.78 -15.30
C ALA A 156 -57.98 41.06 -14.55
N LEU A 157 -57.24 40.96 -13.44
CA LEU A 157 -56.60 42.14 -12.82
C LEU A 157 -55.67 42.83 -13.83
N THR A 158 -55.65 44.15 -13.83
CA THR A 158 -54.87 45.00 -14.76
C THR A 158 -53.47 45.35 -14.25
N ALA A 159 -52.63 45.91 -15.13
CA ALA A 159 -51.30 46.40 -14.78
C ALA A 159 -51.31 47.54 -13.75
N GLN A 160 -52.41 48.27 -13.61
CA GLN A 160 -52.60 49.27 -12.55
C GLN A 160 -53.03 48.63 -11.22
N GLN A 161 -53.77 47.52 -11.26
CA GLN A 161 -54.30 46.82 -10.09
C GLN A 161 -53.29 45.88 -9.43
N VAL A 162 -52.48 45.14 -10.22
CA VAL A 162 -51.48 44.22 -9.67
C VAL A 162 -50.51 44.90 -8.69
N PRO A 163 -50.00 46.12 -8.93
CA PRO A 163 -49.24 46.92 -7.96
C PRO A 163 -49.89 47.16 -6.59
N ALA A 164 -51.21 47.02 -6.48
CA ALA A 164 -51.94 47.18 -5.22
C ALA A 164 -52.17 45.88 -4.45
N LEU A 165 -51.77 44.72 -4.99
CA LEU A 165 -51.85 43.44 -4.29
C LEU A 165 -50.88 43.39 -3.10
N ARG A 166 -51.35 42.81 -2.00
CA ARG A 166 -50.58 42.51 -0.79
C ARG A 166 -49.65 41.32 -0.97
N ALA A 167 -48.55 41.52 -1.70
CA ALA A 167 -47.54 40.50 -1.97
C ALA A 167 -46.85 39.94 -0.70
N ASP A 168 -47.00 40.61 0.45
CA ASP A 168 -46.60 40.14 1.77
C ASP A 168 -47.45 38.96 2.29
N THR A 169 -48.71 38.84 1.86
CA THR A 169 -49.66 37.81 2.35
C THR A 169 -50.40 37.04 1.25
N ILE A 170 -50.31 37.48 0.00
CA ILE A 170 -50.91 36.87 -1.19
C ILE A 170 -49.81 36.21 -2.03
N SER A 171 -49.88 34.88 -2.18
CA SER A 171 -49.03 34.09 -3.06
C SER A 171 -49.19 34.56 -4.52
N ILE A 172 -48.08 34.92 -5.16
CA ILE A 172 -48.04 35.37 -6.56
C ILE A 172 -48.22 34.19 -7.53
N GLY A 173 -48.14 32.95 -7.04
CA GLY A 173 -48.61 31.77 -7.77
C GLY A 173 -50.12 31.80 -8.11
N GLN A 174 -50.90 32.71 -7.51
CA GLN A 174 -52.35 32.84 -7.75
C GLN A 174 -52.73 33.83 -8.86
N ILE A 175 -51.74 34.52 -9.46
CA ILE A 175 -51.90 35.40 -10.64
C ILE A 175 -51.15 34.82 -11.85
N SER A 176 -51.57 35.19 -13.07
CA SER A 176 -51.02 34.65 -14.31
C SER A 176 -49.54 35.04 -14.51
N SER A 177 -48.82 34.27 -15.35
CA SER A 177 -47.42 34.55 -15.68
C SER A 177 -47.20 35.96 -16.24
N SER A 178 -48.10 36.43 -17.11
CA SER A 178 -48.06 37.79 -17.66
C SER A 178 -48.28 38.85 -16.58
N GLN A 179 -49.20 38.62 -15.63
CA GLN A 179 -49.45 39.55 -14.51
C GLN A 179 -48.29 39.63 -13.53
N ARG A 180 -47.54 38.54 -13.31
CA ARG A 180 -46.36 38.57 -12.43
C ARG A 180 -45.31 39.57 -12.92
N LEU A 181 -45.23 39.84 -14.22
CA LEU A 181 -44.34 40.87 -14.79
C LEU A 181 -44.75 42.32 -14.43
N TRP A 182 -45.95 42.53 -13.87
CA TRP A 182 -46.44 43.85 -13.42
C TRP A 182 -46.22 44.09 -11.92
N LEU A 183 -45.60 43.13 -11.21
CA LEU A 183 -45.22 43.32 -9.80
C LEU A 183 -44.14 44.41 -9.69
N THR A 184 -44.34 45.31 -8.73
CA THR A 184 -43.38 46.38 -8.44
C THR A 184 -42.17 45.86 -7.66
N ALA A 185 -41.06 46.61 -7.71
CA ALA A 185 -39.87 46.30 -6.89
C ALA A 185 -40.21 46.22 -5.38
N SER A 186 -41.10 47.08 -4.88
CA SER A 186 -41.55 47.05 -3.48
C SER A 186 -42.32 45.77 -3.13
N GLN A 187 -43.18 45.28 -4.04
CA GLN A 187 -43.90 44.02 -3.85
C GLN A 187 -42.95 42.82 -3.92
N ILE A 188 -42.06 42.79 -4.91
CA ILE A 188 -41.05 41.74 -5.05
C ILE A 188 -40.15 41.69 -3.80
N GLY A 189 -39.79 42.86 -3.27
CA GLY A 189 -38.97 42.97 -2.08
C GLY A 189 -39.61 42.60 -0.75
N VAL A 190 -40.93 42.36 -0.68
CA VAL A 190 -41.58 41.80 0.51
C VAL A 190 -41.86 40.30 0.41
N LEU A 191 -41.74 39.68 -0.78
CA LEU A 191 -42.03 38.26 -0.99
C LEU A 191 -41.23 37.33 -0.03
N PRO A 192 -41.84 36.23 0.44
CA PRO A 192 -41.11 35.12 1.05
C PRO A 192 -40.37 34.30 -0.04
N SER A 193 -39.30 33.62 0.35
CA SER A 193 -38.46 32.82 -0.57
C SER A 193 -39.22 31.74 -1.33
N SER A 194 -40.23 31.13 -0.70
CA SER A 194 -41.13 30.13 -1.29
C SER A 194 -41.86 30.57 -2.57
N GLU A 195 -41.99 31.88 -2.80
CA GLU A 195 -42.65 32.46 -3.97
C GLU A 195 -41.69 32.73 -5.14
N TRP A 196 -40.36 32.67 -4.93
CA TRP A 196 -39.39 33.04 -5.98
C TRP A 196 -39.40 32.09 -7.18
N LYS A 197 -39.88 30.86 -7.00
CA LYS A 197 -40.16 29.89 -8.09
C LYS A 197 -41.16 30.40 -9.15
N TYR A 198 -41.87 31.49 -8.88
CA TYR A 198 -42.80 32.11 -9.81
C TYR A 198 -42.23 33.33 -10.56
N LEU A 199 -41.04 33.80 -10.18
CA LEU A 199 -40.38 34.99 -10.76
C LEU A 199 -39.52 34.61 -11.98
N VAL A 200 -39.28 35.60 -12.85
CA VAL A 200 -38.44 35.45 -14.05
C VAL A 200 -37.13 36.24 -13.93
N ALA A 201 -36.16 35.97 -14.82
CA ALA A 201 -34.85 36.61 -14.88
C ALA A 201 -34.87 38.15 -14.67
N SER A 202 -35.72 38.87 -15.39
CA SER A 202 -35.82 40.34 -15.30
C SER A 202 -36.30 40.87 -13.93
N GLN A 203 -36.80 39.99 -13.06
CA GLN A 203 -37.28 40.32 -11.73
C GLN A 203 -36.29 39.94 -10.62
N ALA A 204 -35.28 39.12 -10.92
CA ALA A 204 -34.26 38.74 -9.94
C ALA A 204 -33.51 39.95 -9.34
N PRO A 205 -33.09 40.99 -10.11
CA PRO A 205 -32.46 42.20 -9.56
C PRO A 205 -33.35 43.02 -8.60
N LEU A 206 -34.65 42.76 -8.56
CA LEU A 206 -35.61 43.52 -7.74
C LEU A 206 -35.77 42.97 -6.31
N ILE A 207 -35.14 41.83 -5.99
CA ILE A 207 -35.12 41.26 -4.63
C ILE A 207 -34.05 42.00 -3.78
N PRO A 208 -34.40 42.65 -2.65
CA PRO A 208 -33.42 43.27 -1.76
C PRO A 208 -32.40 42.27 -1.22
N THR A 209 -31.16 42.73 -1.04
CA THR A 209 -30.07 41.96 -0.41
C THR A 209 -30.46 41.37 0.95
N SER A 210 -31.22 42.12 1.75
CA SER A 210 -31.75 41.65 3.04
C SER A 210 -32.70 40.45 2.93
N LYS A 211 -33.39 40.28 1.80
CA LYS A 211 -34.23 39.10 1.52
C LYS A 211 -33.37 37.91 1.09
N ILE A 212 -32.33 38.14 0.30
CA ILE A 212 -31.34 37.10 -0.06
C ILE A 212 -30.64 36.58 1.21
N ALA A 213 -30.21 37.46 2.11
CA ALA A 213 -29.58 37.09 3.38
C ALA A 213 -30.54 36.38 4.36
N SER A 214 -31.85 36.49 4.17
CA SER A 214 -32.87 35.83 5.01
C SER A 214 -33.24 34.41 4.57
N ILE A 215 -32.55 33.84 3.56
CA ILE A 215 -32.73 32.43 3.18
C ILE A 215 -32.26 31.53 4.35
N THR A 216 -33.17 30.72 4.88
CA THR A 216 -32.88 29.75 5.94
C THR A 216 -32.69 28.33 5.37
N SER A 217 -32.23 27.40 6.22
CA SER A 217 -31.99 25.97 5.92
C SER A 217 -33.14 25.22 5.26
N ASP A 218 -34.36 25.76 5.34
CA ASP A 218 -35.59 25.09 4.91
C ASP A 218 -35.92 25.35 3.43
N PHE A 219 -35.22 26.27 2.77
CA PHE A 219 -35.43 26.64 1.37
C PHE A 219 -34.25 26.22 0.48
N VAL A 220 -34.51 25.40 -0.54
CA VAL A 220 -33.48 24.92 -1.49
C VAL A 220 -33.47 25.83 -2.72
N PHE A 221 -32.31 26.42 -3.04
CA PHE A 221 -32.19 27.41 -4.12
C PHE A 221 -31.93 26.79 -5.50
N SER A 222 -32.78 25.85 -5.95
CA SER A 222 -32.54 25.01 -7.14
C SER A 222 -33.72 24.93 -8.12
N ASP A 223 -33.44 24.42 -9.33
CA ASP A 223 -34.47 24.10 -10.33
C ASP A 223 -35.47 23.05 -9.82
N ALA A 224 -35.04 22.12 -8.96
CA ALA A 224 -35.92 21.13 -8.32
C ALA A 224 -36.91 21.76 -7.33
N ALA A 225 -36.58 22.93 -6.75
CA ALA A 225 -37.52 23.76 -5.98
C ALA A 225 -38.35 24.72 -6.86
N GLY A 226 -38.13 24.71 -8.17
CA GLY A 226 -38.78 25.58 -9.16
C GLY A 226 -38.13 26.95 -9.33
N VAL A 227 -37.03 27.26 -8.64
CA VAL A 227 -36.30 28.53 -8.82
C VAL A 227 -35.43 28.41 -10.07
N SER A 228 -35.93 28.86 -11.22
CA SER A 228 -35.26 28.62 -12.51
C SER A 228 -33.82 29.13 -12.60
N SER A 229 -32.95 28.41 -13.31
CA SER A 229 -31.58 28.82 -13.61
C SER A 229 -31.47 30.21 -14.24
N ALA A 230 -32.43 30.59 -15.10
CA ALA A 230 -32.52 31.93 -15.67
C ALA A 230 -32.82 33.03 -14.62
N PHE A 231 -33.59 32.72 -13.57
CA PHE A 231 -33.76 33.61 -12.43
C PHE A 231 -32.49 33.70 -11.59
N ARG A 232 -31.87 32.55 -11.24
CA ARG A 232 -30.63 32.52 -10.44
C ARG A 232 -29.50 33.30 -11.11
N GLY A 233 -29.26 33.04 -12.40
CA GLY A 233 -28.24 33.71 -13.23
C GLY A 233 -28.48 35.20 -13.50
N ALA A 234 -29.63 35.74 -13.08
CA ALA A 234 -29.95 37.16 -13.17
C ALA A 234 -29.88 37.91 -11.83
N LEU A 235 -29.48 37.23 -10.73
CA LEU A 235 -29.07 37.92 -9.51
C LEU A 235 -27.85 38.81 -9.78
N THR A 236 -27.78 39.94 -9.08
CA THR A 236 -26.73 40.96 -9.16
C THR A 236 -25.61 40.72 -8.13
N HIS A 237 -24.46 41.38 -8.32
CA HIS A 237 -23.30 41.28 -7.43
C HIS A 237 -23.64 41.49 -5.93
N PRO A 238 -24.35 42.56 -5.50
CA PRO A 238 -24.71 42.70 -4.08
C PRO A 238 -25.63 41.59 -3.55
N GLN A 239 -26.47 41.02 -4.41
CA GLN A 239 -27.36 39.91 -4.05
C GLN A 239 -26.56 38.61 -3.86
N ILE A 240 -25.62 38.30 -4.75
CA ILE A 240 -24.73 37.14 -4.58
C ILE A 240 -23.91 37.24 -3.30
N GLN A 241 -23.36 38.42 -2.98
CA GLN A 241 -22.65 38.66 -1.71
C GLN A 241 -23.53 38.54 -0.45
N SER A 242 -24.85 38.53 -0.63
CA SER A 242 -25.82 38.36 0.45
C SER A 242 -26.33 36.92 0.59
N LEU A 243 -25.87 35.96 -0.24
CA LEU A 243 -26.30 34.57 -0.15
C LEU A 243 -25.71 33.88 1.10
N PRO A 244 -26.53 33.27 1.97
CA PRO A 244 -26.07 32.42 3.04
C PRO A 244 -25.70 31.05 2.46
N VAL A 245 -24.47 30.91 1.98
CA VAL A 245 -23.93 29.60 1.57
C VAL A 245 -23.57 28.80 2.83
N SER A 246 -24.09 27.57 2.91
CA SER A 246 -24.05 26.76 4.14
C SER A 246 -23.70 25.30 3.84
N PHE A 247 -23.03 24.67 4.81
CA PHE A 247 -22.50 23.31 4.70
C PHE A 247 -23.57 22.21 4.53
N ASP A 248 -24.86 22.53 4.70
CA ASP A 248 -25.99 21.63 4.54
C ASP A 248 -26.50 21.51 3.08
N GLY A 249 -25.85 22.19 2.13
CA GLY A 249 -26.05 21.99 0.69
C GLY A 249 -27.35 22.56 0.11
N LYS A 250 -27.94 23.56 0.77
CA LYS A 250 -29.22 24.22 0.41
C LYS A 250 -29.09 25.38 -0.57
N VAL A 251 -27.96 26.08 -0.53
CA VAL A 251 -27.52 27.05 -1.54
C VAL A 251 -26.16 26.56 -2.03
N ARG A 252 -26.12 25.96 -3.22
CA ARG A 252 -24.91 25.43 -3.83
C ARG A 252 -24.30 26.39 -4.81
N ILE A 253 -22.97 26.43 -4.85
CA ILE A 253 -22.22 27.29 -5.77
C ILE A 253 -22.40 26.84 -7.23
N ASN A 254 -22.58 25.53 -7.45
CA ASN A 254 -22.82 24.93 -8.77
C ASN A 254 -24.19 25.26 -9.40
N TRP A 255 -24.98 26.11 -8.74
CA TRP A 255 -26.24 26.66 -9.25
C TRP A 255 -26.15 28.15 -9.64
N LEU A 256 -24.99 28.78 -9.45
CA LEU A 256 -24.64 30.12 -9.91
C LEU A 256 -24.05 30.05 -11.33
N THR A 257 -23.96 31.20 -12.02
CA THR A 257 -23.18 31.32 -13.26
C THR A 257 -21.71 31.62 -12.97
N ASP A 258 -20.81 31.36 -13.91
CA ASP A 258 -19.37 31.59 -13.77
C ASP A 258 -19.05 33.02 -13.29
N SER A 259 -19.70 34.04 -13.87
CA SER A 259 -19.52 35.44 -13.45
C SER A 259 -20.13 35.77 -12.09
N GLN A 260 -21.08 34.98 -11.59
CA GLN A 260 -21.62 35.11 -10.24
C GLN A 260 -20.71 34.44 -9.20
N VAL A 261 -20.02 33.36 -9.58
CA VAL A 261 -19.01 32.74 -8.72
C VAL A 261 -17.92 33.76 -8.36
N ASP A 262 -17.45 34.55 -9.32
CA ASP A 262 -16.51 35.69 -9.10
C ASP A 262 -16.98 36.72 -8.06
N TRP A 263 -18.27 36.81 -7.78
CA TRP A 263 -18.85 37.82 -6.87
C TRP A 263 -18.88 37.38 -5.41
N LEU A 264 -18.53 36.13 -5.10
CA LEU A 264 -18.52 35.60 -3.74
C LEU A 264 -17.48 36.28 -2.83
N THR A 265 -17.86 36.47 -1.57
CA THR A 265 -16.97 36.98 -0.52
C THR A 265 -16.07 35.87 0.04
N PRO A 266 -14.91 36.21 0.64
CA PRO A 266 -14.07 35.24 1.35
C PRO A 266 -14.83 34.45 2.43
N GLN A 267 -15.75 35.12 3.16
CA GLN A 267 -16.57 34.50 4.19
C GLN A 267 -17.53 33.44 3.61
N GLN A 268 -18.04 33.65 2.40
CA GLN A 268 -18.87 32.67 1.69
C GLN A 268 -18.02 31.48 1.21
N ILE A 269 -16.83 31.74 0.64
CA ILE A 269 -15.92 30.68 0.18
C ILE A 269 -15.49 29.76 1.33
N ALA A 270 -15.24 30.33 2.51
CA ALA A 270 -14.93 29.59 3.74
C ALA A 270 -16.07 28.70 4.28
N GLN A 271 -17.26 28.70 3.65
CA GLN A 271 -18.43 27.88 4.02
C GLN A 271 -18.89 26.93 2.89
N VAL A 272 -18.20 26.92 1.75
CA VAL A 272 -18.49 26.03 0.61
C VAL A 272 -18.25 24.56 1.00
N VAL A 273 -19.18 23.66 0.62
CA VAL A 273 -19.02 22.22 0.84
C VAL A 273 -17.94 21.63 -0.06
N VAL A 274 -17.23 20.61 0.42
CA VAL A 274 -16.08 20.01 -0.25
C VAL A 274 -16.32 19.63 -1.72
N ASN A 275 -17.48 19.02 -2.03
CA ASN A 275 -17.85 18.60 -3.39
C ASN A 275 -18.12 19.75 -4.37
N ASP A 276 -18.33 20.95 -3.85
CA ASP A 276 -18.68 22.15 -4.61
C ASP A 276 -17.43 23.04 -4.89
N ILE A 277 -16.29 22.77 -4.23
CA ILE A 277 -15.02 23.49 -4.39
C ILE A 277 -14.49 23.53 -5.85
N PRO A 278 -14.60 22.48 -6.69
CA PRO A 278 -14.15 22.51 -8.09
C PRO A 278 -14.80 23.56 -9.00
N VAL A 279 -15.84 24.24 -8.55
CA VAL A 279 -16.55 25.30 -9.30
C VAL A 279 -15.95 26.69 -9.04
N LEU A 280 -15.09 26.85 -8.03
CA LEU A 280 -14.40 28.11 -7.74
C LEU A 280 -13.34 28.42 -8.80
N HIS A 281 -13.21 29.70 -9.15
CA HIS A 281 -12.18 30.17 -10.10
C HIS A 281 -10.82 30.32 -9.43
N ASP A 282 -9.75 30.39 -10.24
CA ASP A 282 -8.36 30.31 -9.81
C ASP A 282 -7.99 31.27 -8.66
N LEU A 283 -8.49 32.50 -8.69
CA LEU A 283 -8.22 33.54 -7.67
C LEU A 283 -8.95 33.32 -6.34
N GLN A 284 -9.89 32.38 -6.28
CA GLN A 284 -10.74 32.11 -5.12
C GLN A 284 -10.29 30.89 -4.33
N ILE A 285 -9.57 29.97 -4.95
CA ILE A 285 -9.02 28.78 -4.28
C ILE A 285 -8.10 29.13 -3.08
N PRO A 286 -7.29 30.21 -3.09
CA PRO A 286 -6.54 30.65 -1.90
C PRO A 286 -7.41 31.09 -0.71
N LEU A 287 -8.72 31.29 -0.91
CA LEU A 287 -9.69 31.69 0.14
C LEU A 287 -10.40 30.47 0.77
N VAL A 288 -10.16 29.26 0.26
CA VAL A 288 -10.67 28.01 0.84
C VAL A 288 -9.83 27.65 2.07
N THR A 289 -10.48 27.35 3.19
CA THR A 289 -9.81 27.13 4.48
C THR A 289 -9.05 25.80 4.56
N PRO A 290 -7.99 25.69 5.38
CA PRO A 290 -7.33 24.42 5.69
C PRO A 290 -8.31 23.35 6.21
N GLU A 291 -9.31 23.74 6.99
CA GLU A 291 -10.35 22.85 7.50
C GLU A 291 -11.17 22.21 6.36
N GLN A 292 -11.52 22.97 5.32
CA GLN A 292 -12.18 22.46 4.13
C GLN A 292 -11.27 21.52 3.31
N PHE A 293 -9.95 21.73 3.31
CA PHE A 293 -8.98 20.79 2.74
C PHE A 293 -8.89 19.49 3.57
N SER A 294 -8.91 19.57 4.90
CA SER A 294 -8.87 18.40 5.78
C SER A 294 -10.10 17.50 5.69
N ALA A 295 -11.24 18.06 5.26
CA ALA A 295 -12.47 17.33 5.00
C ALA A 295 -12.52 16.65 3.61
N MET A 296 -11.46 16.77 2.78
CA MET A 296 -11.37 16.07 1.50
C MET A 296 -11.06 14.58 1.72
N THR A 297 -11.74 13.72 0.98
CA THR A 297 -11.59 12.25 1.04
C THR A 297 -11.15 11.64 -0.29
N SER A 298 -11.02 12.43 -1.36
CA SER A 298 -10.63 11.95 -2.69
C SER A 298 -9.89 13.03 -3.49
N LEU A 299 -8.83 12.58 -4.16
CA LEU A 299 -7.97 13.39 -5.02
C LEU A 299 -8.68 13.92 -6.26
N PHE A 300 -9.81 13.30 -6.63
CA PHE A 300 -10.66 13.69 -7.76
C PHE A 300 -11.00 15.19 -7.77
N ILE A 301 -11.23 15.77 -6.59
CA ILE A 301 -11.58 17.18 -6.39
C ILE A 301 -10.40 18.10 -6.76
N ILE A 302 -9.21 17.78 -6.27
CA ILE A 302 -7.99 18.57 -6.52
C ILE A 302 -7.50 18.39 -7.95
N GLY A 303 -7.76 17.23 -8.55
CA GLY A 303 -7.53 16.95 -9.97
C GLY A 303 -8.37 17.79 -10.94
N GLN A 304 -9.44 18.45 -10.48
CA GLN A 304 -10.20 19.40 -11.31
C GLN A 304 -9.56 20.80 -11.37
N PHE A 305 -8.60 21.12 -10.50
CA PHE A 305 -7.99 22.45 -10.45
C PHE A 305 -7.02 22.68 -11.62
N SER A 306 -7.01 23.92 -12.12
CA SER A 306 -6.05 24.36 -13.14
C SER A 306 -4.60 24.14 -12.68
N GLU A 307 -3.67 23.97 -13.61
CA GLU A 307 -2.24 23.89 -13.27
C GLU A 307 -1.75 25.13 -12.52
N THR A 308 -2.29 26.31 -12.87
CA THR A 308 -2.00 27.58 -12.19
C THR A 308 -2.49 27.57 -10.74
N VAL A 309 -3.69 27.04 -10.46
CA VAL A 309 -4.19 26.87 -9.08
C VAL A 309 -3.30 25.91 -8.31
N ARG A 310 -3.01 24.74 -8.89
CA ARG A 310 -2.20 23.71 -8.24
C ARG A 310 -0.82 24.28 -7.89
N ALA A 311 -0.17 24.99 -8.81
CA ALA A 311 1.12 25.65 -8.54
C ALA A 311 1.08 26.72 -7.42
N ASN A 312 -0.09 27.21 -7.00
CA ASN A 312 -0.24 28.31 -6.05
C ASN A 312 -1.03 27.94 -4.77
N LEU A 313 -1.28 26.65 -4.50
CA LEU A 313 -1.89 26.24 -3.22
C LEU A 313 -0.97 26.59 -2.04
N SER A 314 -1.54 27.14 -0.97
CA SER A 314 -0.74 27.56 0.19
C SER A 314 -0.26 26.37 1.01
N ARG A 315 0.90 26.51 1.67
CA ARG A 315 1.46 25.48 2.56
C ARG A 315 0.46 25.02 3.63
N ALA A 316 -0.40 25.91 4.13
CA ALA A 316 -1.42 25.56 5.12
C ALA A 316 -2.53 24.66 4.55
N GLN A 317 -2.98 24.92 3.32
CA GLN A 317 -3.98 24.08 2.63
C GLN A 317 -3.40 22.71 2.29
N LEU A 318 -2.17 22.67 1.78
CA LEU A 318 -1.48 21.41 1.44
C LEU A 318 -1.25 20.53 2.68
N MET A 319 -0.72 21.09 3.76
CA MET A 319 -0.43 20.33 5.00
C MET A 319 -1.69 19.92 5.77
N ALA A 320 -2.87 20.43 5.40
CA ALA A 320 -4.15 20.03 5.99
C ALA A 320 -4.83 18.84 5.29
N LEU A 321 -4.39 18.47 4.09
CA LEU A 321 -4.82 17.24 3.43
C LEU A 321 -4.37 16.00 4.24
N SER A 322 -5.12 14.89 4.12
CA SER A 322 -4.64 13.59 4.61
C SER A 322 -3.29 13.24 3.98
N PHE A 323 -2.52 12.34 4.59
CA PHE A 323 -1.24 11.95 4.02
C PHE A 323 -1.41 11.46 2.58
N ASP A 324 -2.28 10.48 2.36
CA ASP A 324 -2.50 9.86 1.05
C ASP A 324 -2.88 10.91 -0.01
N LEU A 325 -3.77 11.86 0.33
CA LEU A 325 -4.16 12.93 -0.58
C LEU A 325 -3.06 13.95 -0.86
N LEU A 326 -2.24 14.31 0.13
CA LEU A 326 -1.10 15.20 -0.10
C LEU A 326 0.02 14.47 -0.86
N SER A 327 0.18 13.17 -0.63
CA SER A 327 1.11 12.29 -1.33
C SER A 327 0.74 12.28 -2.82
N ASP A 328 -0.45 11.81 -3.16
CA ASP A 328 -0.94 11.74 -4.53
C ASP A 328 -0.99 13.12 -5.21
N TYR A 329 -1.37 14.19 -4.48
CA TYR A 329 -1.39 15.55 -5.02
C TYR A 329 -0.01 16.06 -5.44
N MET A 330 1.01 15.81 -4.59
CA MET A 330 2.39 16.16 -4.87
C MET A 330 3.06 15.21 -5.88
N LEU A 331 2.32 14.20 -6.38
CA LEU A 331 2.85 13.06 -7.14
C LEU A 331 3.94 12.30 -6.35
N ILE A 332 3.91 12.41 -5.02
CA ILE A 332 4.75 11.71 -4.06
C ILE A 332 4.09 10.36 -3.79
N LEU A 333 4.84 9.28 -4.00
CA LEU A 333 4.33 7.94 -3.71
C LEU A 333 4.23 7.73 -2.18
N PRO A 334 3.31 6.87 -1.68
CA PRO A 334 3.10 6.62 -0.24
C PRO A 334 4.34 6.17 0.56
N THR A 335 5.47 5.93 -0.10
CA THR A 335 6.77 5.57 0.47
C THR A 335 7.50 6.72 1.19
N GLN A 336 6.88 7.90 1.38
CA GLN A 336 7.54 9.12 1.87
C GLN A 336 6.99 9.77 3.17
N ARG A 337 6.28 9.05 4.07
CA ARG A 337 6.12 9.55 5.48
C ARG A 337 6.26 8.47 6.55
N PRO A 338 7.11 8.75 7.55
CA PRO A 338 7.16 8.01 8.80
C PRO A 338 7.38 8.94 10.04
N PRO A 339 7.56 8.42 11.27
CA PRO A 339 7.70 9.24 12.49
C PRO A 339 8.91 10.19 12.47
N GLU A 340 8.87 11.27 13.27
CA GLU A 340 9.77 12.44 13.17
C GLU A 340 11.29 12.15 13.04
N ASN A 341 11.79 11.00 13.52
CA ASN A 341 13.19 10.59 13.40
C ASN A 341 13.42 9.16 12.86
N TYR A 342 12.44 8.48 12.26
CA TYR A 342 12.55 7.06 11.86
C TYR A 342 11.86 6.79 10.52
N VAL A 343 12.56 6.19 9.55
CA VAL A 343 12.03 5.79 8.22
C VAL A 343 12.21 4.27 8.02
N PRO A 344 11.16 3.45 8.11
CA PRO A 344 11.22 2.07 7.64
C PRO A 344 11.12 2.02 6.11
N VAL A 345 11.87 1.12 5.48
CA VAL A 345 11.87 0.94 4.02
C VAL A 345 10.54 0.32 3.58
N ILE A 346 9.82 1.01 2.69
CA ILE A 346 8.65 0.47 1.98
C ILE A 346 9.07 0.22 0.52
N ASN A 347 8.72 -0.97 0.01
CA ASN A 347 9.26 -1.50 -1.25
C ASN A 347 9.11 -0.55 -2.45
N ARG A 348 10.25 -0.13 -3.03
CA ARG A 348 10.32 0.88 -4.11
C ARG A 348 10.37 0.32 -5.54
N SER A 349 10.09 -0.96 -5.78
CA SER A 349 10.04 -1.53 -7.15
C SER A 349 8.76 -1.18 -7.91
N THR A 350 8.87 -1.18 -9.22
CA THR A 350 7.83 -0.83 -10.17
C THR A 350 6.86 -1.97 -10.45
N GLN A 351 5.55 -1.69 -10.41
CA GLN A 351 4.51 -2.36 -11.21
C GLN A 351 4.41 -3.91 -11.16
N ILE A 352 4.65 -4.54 -10.01
CA ILE A 352 3.95 -5.79 -9.69
C ILE A 352 3.13 -5.57 -8.42
N VAL A 353 1.82 -5.74 -8.55
CA VAL A 353 0.90 -5.77 -7.41
C VAL A 353 1.04 -7.13 -6.75
N ASP A 354 1.89 -7.24 -5.73
CA ASP A 354 1.50 -8.08 -4.60
C ASP A 354 0.25 -7.39 -4.02
N PRO A 355 -0.91 -8.08 -3.90
CA PRO A 355 -2.14 -7.45 -3.44
C PRO A 355 -1.95 -6.87 -2.04
N PRO A 356 -2.69 -5.81 -1.66
CA PRO A 356 -2.44 -5.08 -0.42
C PRO A 356 -2.61 -6.00 0.79
N PHE A 357 -1.50 -6.42 1.38
CA PHE A 357 -1.49 -7.05 2.69
C PHE A 357 -1.72 -5.99 3.76
N PRO A 358 -2.86 -6.00 4.49
CA PRO A 358 -3.01 -5.25 5.70
C PRO A 358 -2.06 -5.92 6.71
N GLY A 359 -1.27 -5.13 7.43
CA GLY A 359 -0.34 -5.64 8.43
C GLY A 359 0.93 -6.27 7.84
N SER A 360 2.08 -5.75 8.27
CA SER A 360 3.33 -6.49 8.24
C SER A 360 3.25 -7.64 9.28
N MET A 361 4.01 -8.73 9.08
CA MET A 361 4.13 -9.83 10.05
C MET A 361 4.30 -9.38 11.53
N PRO A 362 5.11 -8.34 11.86
CA PRO A 362 5.27 -7.86 13.24
C PRO A 362 4.04 -7.11 13.79
N HIS A 363 3.15 -6.60 12.94
CA HIS A 363 1.85 -6.08 13.37
C HIS A 363 0.92 -7.22 13.81
N PHE A 364 0.90 -8.32 13.07
CA PHE A 364 0.10 -9.50 13.40
C PHE A 364 0.53 -10.20 14.70
N ALA A 365 1.82 -10.24 15.01
CA ALA A 365 2.34 -10.79 16.27
C ALA A 365 1.68 -10.17 17.53
N TYR A 366 1.26 -8.90 17.47
CA TYR A 366 0.54 -8.23 18.56
C TYR A 366 -0.95 -8.57 18.60
N LEU A 367 -1.56 -8.86 17.46
CA LEU A 367 -2.98 -9.24 17.39
C LEU A 367 -3.21 -10.64 17.98
N ILE A 368 -2.22 -11.53 17.87
CA ILE A 368 -2.24 -12.86 18.48
C ILE A 368 -1.82 -12.85 19.97
N THR A 369 -1.21 -11.77 20.47
CA THR A 369 -0.85 -11.55 21.89
C THR A 369 -1.57 -10.35 22.54
N PRO A 370 -2.92 -10.32 22.55
CA PRO A 370 -3.68 -9.19 23.09
C PRO A 370 -3.58 -9.15 24.62
N LEU A 371 -3.35 -7.95 25.18
CA LEU A 371 -3.17 -7.76 26.63
C LEU A 371 -4.38 -8.19 27.46
N ALA A 372 -5.59 -8.10 26.89
CA ALA A 372 -6.84 -8.51 27.54
C ALA A 372 -6.92 -10.04 27.80
N ASP A 373 -6.12 -10.83 27.09
CA ASP A 373 -6.05 -12.29 27.24
C ASP A 373 -4.96 -12.75 28.22
N ALA A 374 -4.12 -11.84 28.74
CA ALA A 374 -3.03 -12.19 29.64
C ALA A 374 -3.58 -12.84 30.92
N THR A 375 -3.17 -14.08 31.20
CA THR A 375 -3.55 -14.78 32.44
C THR A 375 -2.58 -14.51 33.58
N HIS A 376 -1.33 -14.14 33.27
CA HIS A 376 -0.31 -13.76 34.24
C HIS A 376 0.32 -12.44 33.78
N VAL A 377 0.28 -11.42 34.63
CA VAL A 377 0.91 -10.12 34.38
C VAL A 377 1.97 -9.89 35.45
N ALA A 378 3.18 -9.48 35.06
CA ALA A 378 4.20 -9.05 36.01
C ALA A 378 3.78 -7.70 36.63
N ILE A 379 3.55 -7.68 37.94
CA ILE A 379 3.10 -6.50 38.72
C ILE A 379 4.22 -5.90 39.59
N ALA A 380 5.35 -6.61 39.70
CA ALA A 380 6.58 -6.18 40.38
C ALA A 380 7.81 -6.73 39.65
N ASP A 381 8.98 -6.21 40.00
CA ASP A 381 10.26 -6.70 39.49
C ASP A 381 10.77 -7.87 40.36
N GLY A 382 11.40 -8.88 39.75
CA GLY A 382 11.92 -10.03 40.48
C GLY A 382 12.23 -11.25 39.61
N ASP A 383 12.47 -12.39 40.27
CA ASP A 383 12.69 -13.67 39.63
C ASP A 383 11.35 -14.30 39.19
N TRP A 384 11.35 -14.98 38.03
CA TRP A 384 10.18 -15.66 37.46
C TRP A 384 9.59 -16.69 38.43
N SER A 385 10.44 -17.37 39.20
CA SER A 385 10.04 -18.34 40.22
C SER A 385 9.33 -17.75 41.46
N ASP A 386 9.35 -16.43 41.66
CA ASP A 386 8.63 -15.79 42.76
C ASP A 386 7.13 -15.66 42.40
N PRO A 387 6.20 -16.33 43.11
CA PRO A 387 4.78 -16.17 42.85
C PRO A 387 4.29 -14.72 43.08
N SER A 388 4.95 -13.94 43.93
CA SER A 388 4.48 -12.61 44.36
C SER A 388 4.66 -11.50 43.31
N ILE A 389 5.48 -11.72 42.28
CA ILE A 389 5.62 -10.76 41.17
C ILE A 389 4.47 -10.87 40.14
N TRP A 390 3.64 -11.92 40.23
CA TRP A 390 2.58 -12.21 39.27
C TRP A 390 1.19 -11.78 39.78
N SER A 391 0.36 -11.23 38.89
CA SER A 391 -1.00 -10.76 39.19
C SER A 391 -1.94 -11.81 39.81
N THR A 392 -1.68 -13.09 39.58
CA THR A 392 -2.41 -14.25 40.13
C THR A 392 -1.85 -14.76 41.47
N ASN A 393 -0.71 -14.24 41.92
CA ASN A 393 0.12 -14.80 42.99
C ASN A 393 0.50 -16.28 42.74
N THR A 394 0.75 -16.64 41.47
CA THR A 394 1.21 -17.97 41.03
C THR A 394 2.24 -17.84 39.92
N VAL A 395 3.26 -18.70 39.91
CA VAL A 395 4.24 -18.77 38.81
C VAL A 395 3.55 -19.28 37.53
N PRO A 396 3.81 -18.67 36.35
CA PRO A 396 3.24 -19.14 35.09
C PRO A 396 3.63 -20.58 34.74
N GLY A 397 2.63 -21.39 34.38
CA GLY A 397 2.79 -22.79 33.99
C GLY A 397 2.08 -23.12 32.69
N VAL A 398 1.72 -24.39 32.49
CA VAL A 398 1.17 -24.90 31.22
C VAL A 398 0.02 -24.05 30.67
N GLY A 399 0.12 -23.65 29.41
CA GLY A 399 -0.90 -22.84 28.72
C GLY A 399 -1.07 -21.41 29.22
N ALA A 400 -0.18 -20.90 30.09
CA ALA A 400 -0.26 -19.51 30.55
C ALA A 400 -0.05 -18.51 29.40
N LYS A 401 -0.69 -17.35 29.51
CA LYS A 401 -0.54 -16.20 28.61
C LYS A 401 0.12 -15.09 29.43
N VAL A 402 1.42 -14.93 29.25
CA VAL A 402 2.29 -14.17 30.16
C VAL A 402 2.60 -12.80 29.58
N TYR A 403 2.38 -11.75 30.36
CA TYR A 403 2.70 -10.38 29.98
C TYR A 403 3.68 -9.75 30.96
N ILE A 404 4.80 -9.23 30.44
CA ILE A 404 5.75 -8.40 31.17
C ILE A 404 5.49 -6.95 30.76
N GLU A 405 4.88 -6.19 31.68
CA GLU A 405 4.46 -4.80 31.50
C GLU A 405 5.66 -3.86 31.26
N GLU A 406 5.43 -2.79 30.50
CA GLU A 406 6.44 -1.74 30.28
C GLU A 406 6.94 -1.18 31.61
N GLY A 407 8.26 -1.05 31.75
CA GLY A 407 8.90 -0.60 32.99
C GLY A 407 9.04 -1.67 34.08
N ARG A 408 8.68 -2.93 33.81
CA ARG A 408 8.98 -4.09 34.68
C ARG A 408 10.23 -4.83 34.25
N SER A 409 10.89 -5.47 35.21
CA SER A 409 12.05 -6.35 34.99
C SER A 409 11.84 -7.72 35.62
N VAL A 410 11.77 -8.76 34.78
CA VAL A 410 11.65 -10.16 35.22
C VAL A 410 12.93 -10.92 34.86
N ARG A 411 13.58 -11.52 35.86
CA ARG A 411 14.71 -12.44 35.67
C ARG A 411 14.19 -13.87 35.54
N PHE A 412 14.48 -14.54 34.43
CA PHE A 412 14.10 -15.93 34.21
C PHE A 412 15.12 -16.89 34.83
N ASP A 413 14.71 -17.60 35.87
CA ASP A 413 15.55 -18.45 36.73
C ASP A 413 15.10 -19.92 36.77
N ALA A 414 14.25 -20.34 35.82
CA ALA A 414 13.54 -21.62 35.85
C ALA A 414 13.97 -22.61 34.75
N GLN A 415 13.74 -23.90 35.02
CA GLN A 415 13.74 -24.97 34.01
C GLN A 415 12.31 -25.51 33.91
N MET A 416 11.63 -25.15 32.83
CA MET A 416 10.24 -25.53 32.59
C MET A 416 10.15 -26.91 31.95
N THR A 417 9.13 -27.68 32.32
CA THR A 417 8.83 -29.01 31.75
C THR A 417 7.50 -29.04 30.99
N SER A 418 6.90 -27.87 30.73
CA SER A 418 5.62 -27.70 30.04
C SER A 418 5.51 -26.26 29.54
N ALA A 419 5.05 -26.07 28.30
CA ALA A 419 5.05 -24.74 27.68
C ALA A 419 3.93 -23.80 28.13
N ILE A 420 4.27 -22.52 28.24
CA ILE A 420 3.29 -21.43 28.19
C ILE A 420 2.74 -21.26 26.76
N PHE A 421 1.53 -20.73 26.63
CA PHE A 421 0.91 -20.49 25.32
C PHE A 421 1.50 -19.27 24.62
N TRP A 422 1.70 -18.16 25.34
CA TRP A 422 2.55 -17.09 24.84
C TRP A 422 3.20 -16.26 25.94
N LEU A 423 4.31 -15.61 25.59
CA LEU A 423 5.01 -14.60 26.36
C LEU A 423 5.10 -13.31 25.56
N ARG A 424 4.55 -12.22 26.09
CA ARG A 424 4.72 -10.87 25.54
C ARG A 424 5.57 -10.02 26.48
N ILE A 425 6.58 -9.38 25.93
CA ILE A 425 7.63 -8.65 26.67
C ILE A 425 7.60 -7.18 26.24
N ASP A 426 6.90 -6.31 26.97
CA ASP A 426 6.95 -4.85 26.74
C ASP A 426 7.92 -4.15 27.73
N GLY A 427 8.32 -4.82 28.82
CA GLY A 427 9.41 -4.44 29.73
C GLY A 427 10.73 -5.21 29.47
N LEU A 428 11.52 -5.47 30.50
CA LEU A 428 12.75 -6.27 30.46
C LEU A 428 12.50 -7.72 30.89
N PHE A 429 12.96 -8.67 30.08
CA PHE A 429 13.02 -10.08 30.39
C PHE A 429 14.46 -10.59 30.20
N ALA A 430 15.11 -10.98 31.30
CA ALA A 430 16.53 -11.33 31.31
C ALA A 430 16.74 -12.76 31.85
N PHE A 431 17.43 -13.63 31.13
CA PHE A 431 17.77 -14.96 31.63
C PHE A 431 18.86 -14.89 32.70
N ALA A 432 18.74 -15.75 33.71
CA ALA A 432 19.82 -16.02 34.64
C ALA A 432 21.05 -16.56 33.89
N THR A 433 22.19 -15.91 34.06
CA THR A 433 23.47 -16.26 33.41
C THR A 433 24.27 -17.28 34.21
N ASP A 434 23.88 -17.54 35.47
CA ASP A 434 24.61 -18.27 36.50
C ASP A 434 24.01 -19.65 36.84
N LEU A 435 22.87 -20.01 36.25
CA LEU A 435 22.18 -21.28 36.48
C LEU A 435 21.46 -21.78 35.21
N ASN A 436 21.34 -23.10 35.06
CA ASN A 436 20.69 -23.71 33.90
C ASN A 436 19.23 -23.29 33.81
N THR A 437 18.81 -22.79 32.65
CA THR A 437 17.46 -22.28 32.37
C THR A 437 16.87 -22.91 31.12
N GLU A 438 15.58 -23.25 31.16
CA GLU A 438 14.81 -23.68 29.99
C GLU A 438 13.43 -23.02 30.01
N LEU A 439 13.20 -22.09 29.08
CA LEU A 439 11.88 -21.52 28.79
C LEU A 439 11.20 -22.39 27.74
N GLN A 440 10.06 -22.98 28.11
CA GLN A 440 9.18 -23.64 27.14
C GLN A 440 8.02 -22.71 26.80
N ALA A 441 7.89 -22.33 25.52
CA ALA A 441 6.82 -21.45 25.05
C ALA A 441 6.43 -21.80 23.62
N ASP A 442 5.16 -21.63 23.25
CA ASP A 442 4.75 -21.65 21.85
C ASP A 442 5.19 -20.32 21.17
N THR A 443 4.66 -19.18 21.60
CA THR A 443 4.94 -17.89 20.95
C THR A 443 5.53 -16.85 21.90
N ILE A 444 6.66 -16.25 21.51
CA ILE A 444 7.32 -15.16 22.23
C ILE A 444 7.29 -13.90 21.36
N VAL A 445 6.76 -12.80 21.89
CA VAL A 445 6.68 -11.50 21.22
C VAL A 445 7.40 -10.44 22.06
N VAL A 446 8.47 -9.86 21.54
CA VAL A 446 9.13 -8.70 22.17
C VAL A 446 8.51 -7.42 21.62
N GLY A 447 7.98 -6.59 22.52
CA GLY A 447 7.35 -5.33 22.20
C GLY A 447 8.34 -4.26 21.73
N ARG A 448 7.86 -3.12 21.20
CA ARG A 448 8.74 -2.03 20.72
C ARG A 448 9.63 -1.45 21.82
N THR A 449 9.11 -1.40 23.04
CA THR A 449 9.77 -0.98 24.28
C THR A 449 10.48 -2.14 24.99
N GLY A 450 10.19 -3.37 24.57
CA GLY A 450 10.63 -4.59 25.22
C GLY A 450 12.12 -4.87 25.04
N GLN A 451 12.67 -5.63 25.97
CA GLN A 451 14.07 -6.03 25.97
C GLN A 451 14.15 -7.51 26.33
N LEU A 452 14.71 -8.32 25.43
CA LEU A 452 15.02 -9.73 25.66
C LEU A 452 16.52 -9.89 25.81
N HIS A 453 16.98 -10.24 27.01
CA HIS A 453 18.40 -10.46 27.32
C HIS A 453 18.66 -11.92 27.70
N ILE A 454 19.59 -12.58 27.01
CA ILE A 454 20.12 -13.90 27.35
C ILE A 454 21.64 -13.75 27.52
N GLY A 455 22.04 -13.23 28.67
CA GLY A 455 23.37 -12.66 28.86
C GLY A 455 23.56 -11.30 28.18
N THR A 456 24.71 -10.69 28.43
CA THR A 456 25.14 -9.41 27.85
C THR A 456 26.61 -9.48 27.42
N GLU A 457 27.12 -8.47 26.71
CA GLU A 457 28.52 -8.38 26.29
C GLU A 457 29.50 -8.39 27.48
N LEU A 458 29.10 -7.86 28.64
CA LEU A 458 29.92 -7.84 29.87
C LEU A 458 29.69 -9.07 30.76
N GLU A 459 28.50 -9.67 30.69
CA GLU A 459 28.06 -10.82 31.48
C GLU A 459 27.35 -11.85 30.58
N PRO A 460 28.10 -12.60 29.74
CA PRO A 460 27.54 -13.67 28.92
C PRO A 460 27.05 -14.83 29.79
N VAL A 461 26.24 -15.72 29.23
CA VAL A 461 25.79 -16.94 29.91
C VAL A 461 27.02 -17.81 30.25
N ALA A 462 27.16 -18.16 31.53
CA ALA A 462 28.38 -18.74 32.08
C ALA A 462 28.79 -20.04 31.38
N ASP A 463 30.11 -20.25 31.31
CA ASP A 463 30.77 -21.32 30.55
C ASP A 463 30.22 -22.73 30.79
N ASN A 464 29.68 -23.02 31.98
CA ASN A 464 29.17 -24.32 32.42
C ASN A 464 27.64 -24.33 32.62
N VAL A 465 26.95 -23.32 32.12
CA VAL A 465 25.52 -23.08 32.24
C VAL A 465 24.88 -23.06 30.85
N THR A 466 23.73 -23.71 30.69
CA THR A 466 22.91 -23.63 29.48
C THR A 466 21.70 -22.72 29.70
N ALA A 467 21.45 -21.79 28.76
CA ALA A 467 20.23 -21.01 28.69
C ALA A 467 19.45 -21.36 27.41
N ARG A 468 18.26 -21.95 27.56
CA ARG A 468 17.51 -22.56 26.47
C ARG A 468 16.12 -21.96 26.32
N ILE A 469 15.72 -21.74 25.07
CA ILE A 469 14.32 -21.55 24.67
C ILE A 469 13.94 -22.75 23.80
N PHE A 470 12.96 -23.51 24.26
CA PHE A 470 12.44 -24.69 23.56
C PHE A 470 11.01 -24.42 23.11
N PHE A 471 10.77 -24.56 21.81
CA PHE A 471 9.46 -24.39 21.19
C PHE A 471 8.88 -25.77 20.85
N PRO A 472 7.90 -26.29 21.62
CA PRO A 472 7.37 -27.63 21.41
C PRO A 472 6.53 -27.72 20.13
N ASP A 473 6.40 -28.94 19.60
CA ASP A 473 5.41 -29.25 18.58
C ASP A 473 4.03 -29.41 19.24
N GLY A 474 3.38 -28.26 19.47
CA GLY A 474 1.98 -28.17 19.90
C GLY A 474 0.97 -28.56 18.83
N GLY A 475 1.39 -29.19 17.72
CA GLY A 475 0.54 -29.55 16.60
C GLY A 475 0.31 -28.39 15.61
N PRO A 476 -0.67 -28.55 14.70
CA PRO A 476 -1.03 -27.53 13.70
C PRO A 476 -1.34 -26.16 14.31
N ILE A 477 -0.88 -25.10 13.65
CA ILE A 477 -1.18 -23.72 14.04
C ILE A 477 -2.69 -23.46 13.96
N ASP A 478 -3.27 -22.85 15.01
CA ASP A 478 -4.66 -22.42 15.02
C ASP A 478 -4.83 -21.17 14.15
N THR A 479 -5.27 -21.37 12.91
CA THR A 479 -5.48 -20.30 11.93
C THR A 479 -6.73 -19.44 12.17
N VAL A 480 -7.54 -19.76 13.20
CA VAL A 480 -8.63 -18.88 13.66
C VAL A 480 -8.09 -17.84 14.65
N TRP A 481 -7.17 -18.24 15.53
CA TRP A 481 -6.43 -17.33 16.40
C TRP A 481 -5.37 -16.54 15.61
N ASP A 482 -4.65 -17.23 14.72
CA ASP A 482 -3.51 -16.72 13.96
C ASP A 482 -3.67 -16.93 12.44
N PRO A 483 -4.56 -16.14 11.78
CA PRO A 483 -4.77 -16.24 10.33
C PRO A 483 -3.54 -15.84 9.49
N GLY A 484 -2.52 -15.23 10.12
CA GLY A 484 -1.24 -14.89 9.47
C GLY A 484 -0.15 -15.95 9.65
N VAL A 485 -0.44 -17.04 10.36
CA VAL A 485 0.53 -18.07 10.77
C VAL A 485 1.84 -17.45 11.25
N VAL A 486 1.76 -16.51 12.19
CA VAL A 486 2.90 -15.80 12.82
C VAL A 486 3.37 -16.47 14.12
N SER A 487 2.51 -17.14 14.87
CA SER A 487 2.89 -18.20 15.84
C SER A 487 3.44 -19.39 15.06
N ARG A 488 4.52 -20.09 15.43
CA ARG A 488 5.17 -20.33 16.72
C ARG A 488 6.61 -19.83 16.66
N GLY A 489 7.22 -19.47 17.78
CA GLY A 489 8.61 -19.00 17.82
C GLY A 489 8.79 -17.60 18.41
N LEU A 490 9.87 -16.91 18.02
CA LEU A 490 10.26 -15.60 18.54
C LEU A 490 10.08 -14.49 17.49
N VAL A 491 9.23 -13.51 17.78
CA VAL A 491 9.08 -12.29 16.96
C VAL A 491 9.41 -11.07 17.81
N SER A 492 10.59 -10.49 17.59
CA SER A 492 11.09 -9.35 18.35
C SER A 492 10.95 -8.04 17.58
N ARG A 493 10.34 -7.02 18.18
CA ARG A 493 10.39 -5.61 17.75
C ARG A 493 11.14 -4.71 18.73
N GLY A 494 11.68 -5.32 19.79
CA GLY A 494 12.38 -4.65 20.89
C GLY A 494 13.88 -4.77 20.75
N GLU A 495 14.60 -4.40 21.81
CA GLU A 495 16.01 -4.75 21.91
C GLU A 495 16.14 -6.27 22.09
N THR A 496 17.15 -6.87 21.47
CA THR A 496 17.53 -8.25 21.80
C THR A 496 19.04 -8.36 21.99
N ARG A 497 19.43 -9.02 23.09
CA ARG A 497 20.80 -9.32 23.49
C ARG A 497 20.88 -10.80 23.77
N ILE A 498 21.76 -11.51 23.09
CA ILE A 498 22.00 -12.93 23.30
C ILE A 498 23.52 -13.11 23.27
N PHE A 499 24.11 -13.59 24.36
CA PHE A 499 25.56 -13.74 24.51
C PHE A 499 25.87 -15.07 25.21
N GLY A 500 26.23 -16.07 24.41
CA GLY A 500 26.77 -17.33 24.89
C GLY A 500 28.27 -17.26 25.18
N ARG A 501 28.83 -18.39 25.62
CA ARG A 501 30.27 -18.59 25.80
C ARG A 501 31.01 -18.43 24.47
N THR A 502 32.12 -17.71 24.46
CA THR A 502 32.97 -17.59 23.27
C THR A 502 33.52 -18.95 22.84
N VAL A 503 33.28 -19.33 21.58
CA VAL A 503 33.80 -20.55 20.95
C VAL A 503 34.35 -20.19 19.57
N THR A 504 35.49 -20.76 19.18
CA THR A 504 35.97 -20.73 17.78
C THR A 504 34.95 -21.46 16.89
N PRO A 505 34.18 -20.78 16.02
CA PRO A 505 33.01 -21.40 15.40
C PRO A 505 33.35 -22.49 14.39
N TYR A 506 34.48 -22.35 13.71
CA TYR A 506 35.08 -23.34 12.83
C TYR A 506 36.59 -23.12 12.73
N ALA A 507 37.33 -24.10 12.20
CA ALA A 507 38.78 -24.03 12.01
C ALA A 507 39.22 -24.70 10.70
N ALA A 508 40.30 -24.20 10.10
CA ALA A 508 41.00 -24.86 9.00
C ALA A 508 41.87 -26.02 9.51
N LEU A 509 41.98 -27.07 8.68
CA LEU A 509 42.80 -28.25 8.93
C LEU A 509 44.16 -28.10 8.25
N SER A 510 45.24 -28.20 9.03
CA SER A 510 46.61 -28.06 8.50
C SER A 510 47.01 -29.18 7.54
N VAL A 511 46.39 -30.36 7.70
CA VAL A 511 46.56 -31.58 6.90
C VAL A 511 45.17 -32.13 6.60
N ASP A 512 44.96 -32.55 5.35
CA ASP A 512 43.70 -33.12 4.87
C ASP A 512 43.36 -34.41 5.63
N PRO A 513 42.15 -34.54 6.19
CA PRO A 513 41.78 -35.69 7.01
C PRO A 513 41.31 -36.85 6.11
N LEU A 514 41.85 -38.04 6.38
CA LEU A 514 41.64 -39.23 5.55
C LEU A 514 40.68 -40.22 6.19
N ALA A 515 39.98 -40.99 5.35
CA ALA A 515 39.12 -42.09 5.78
C ALA A 515 39.87 -43.05 6.74
N GLY A 516 39.22 -43.40 7.85
CA GLY A 516 39.77 -44.24 8.91
C GLY A 516 40.65 -43.51 9.93
N GLN A 517 40.90 -42.21 9.79
CA GLN A 517 41.56 -41.40 10.84
C GLN A 517 40.55 -41.01 11.94
N SER A 518 41.00 -40.97 13.20
CA SER A 518 40.21 -40.50 14.35
C SER A 518 40.78 -39.22 14.97
N THR A 519 41.56 -38.46 14.20
CA THR A 519 42.23 -37.24 14.66
C THR A 519 42.20 -36.16 13.59
N LEU A 520 41.78 -34.95 13.96
CA LEU A 520 41.90 -33.75 13.14
C LEU A 520 43.08 -32.91 13.63
N GLN A 521 43.85 -32.34 12.70
CA GLN A 521 44.98 -31.46 13.02
C GLN A 521 44.66 -30.03 12.55
N LEU A 522 44.21 -29.20 13.50
CA LEU A 522 43.85 -27.80 13.25
C LEU A 522 45.10 -26.95 12.96
N GLU A 523 44.93 -25.83 12.25
CA GLU A 523 46.02 -24.85 12.07
C GLU A 523 46.34 -24.05 13.35
N GLN A 524 45.33 -23.83 14.20
CA GLN A 524 45.44 -23.04 15.43
C GLN A 524 44.75 -23.73 16.61
N VAL A 525 45.13 -23.37 17.84
CA VAL A 525 44.51 -23.91 19.05
C VAL A 525 43.11 -23.29 19.16
N PRO A 526 42.03 -24.09 19.21
CA PRO A 526 40.68 -23.56 19.19
C PRO A 526 40.29 -23.00 20.56
N THR A 527 39.57 -21.88 20.57
CA THR A 527 39.02 -21.28 21.79
C THR A 527 37.71 -21.97 22.14
N GLY A 528 37.53 -22.33 23.41
CA GLY A 528 36.27 -22.83 23.95
C GLY A 528 35.87 -24.25 23.56
N TRP A 529 36.60 -24.96 22.68
CA TRP A 529 36.28 -26.35 22.31
C TRP A 529 36.46 -27.30 23.50
N ARG A 530 35.57 -28.29 23.64
CA ARG A 530 35.55 -29.24 24.76
C ARG A 530 35.25 -30.67 24.30
N VAL A 531 35.63 -31.64 25.15
CA VAL A 531 35.20 -33.04 25.00
C VAL A 531 33.67 -33.10 25.08
N GLY A 532 33.06 -33.76 24.10
CA GLY A 532 31.60 -33.82 23.92
C GLY A 532 31.02 -32.75 23.00
N ASP A 533 31.79 -31.74 22.57
CA ASP A 533 31.31 -30.80 21.53
C ASP A 533 31.06 -31.56 20.21
N GLU A 534 30.02 -31.14 19.50
CA GLU A 534 29.63 -31.63 18.18
C GLU A 534 30.39 -30.87 17.09
N LEU A 535 31.04 -31.62 16.19
CA LEU A 535 31.76 -31.09 15.05
C LEU A 535 31.19 -31.64 13.74
N VAL A 536 31.33 -30.87 12.66
CA VAL A 536 31.12 -31.35 11.28
C VAL A 536 32.34 -31.06 10.43
N VAL A 537 32.90 -32.10 9.82
CA VAL A 537 33.99 -32.00 8.85
C VAL A 537 33.41 -31.68 7.48
N ALA A 538 33.93 -30.64 6.84
CA ALA A 538 33.42 -30.09 5.60
C ALA A 538 33.64 -31.04 4.40
N GLY A 539 32.56 -31.38 3.70
CA GLY A 539 32.58 -32.29 2.54
C GLY A 539 33.24 -31.70 1.30
N THR A 540 34.03 -32.49 0.56
CA THR A 540 34.77 -32.01 -0.63
C THR A 540 34.17 -32.48 -1.96
N ASN A 541 33.04 -33.19 -1.93
CA ASN A 541 32.47 -33.90 -3.07
C ASN A 541 31.18 -33.23 -3.60
N ALA A 542 31.27 -32.56 -4.76
CA ALA A 542 30.13 -31.86 -5.39
C ALA A 542 29.02 -32.77 -5.96
N ILE A 543 29.17 -34.11 -5.88
CA ILE A 543 28.32 -35.07 -6.60
C ILE A 543 27.51 -35.96 -5.65
N SER A 544 27.99 -36.22 -4.43
CA SER A 544 27.23 -36.96 -3.41
C SER A 544 26.05 -36.13 -2.88
N GLU A 545 25.13 -36.80 -2.18
CA GLU A 545 23.87 -36.21 -1.71
C GLU A 545 24.05 -35.34 -0.45
N ASP A 546 25.03 -35.72 0.38
CA ASP A 546 25.47 -35.11 1.64
C ASP A 546 26.87 -34.45 1.52
N PHE A 547 27.37 -34.33 0.29
CA PHE A 547 28.69 -33.82 -0.10
C PHE A 547 29.90 -34.55 0.52
N ASP A 548 29.68 -35.75 1.07
CA ASP A 548 30.62 -36.52 1.92
C ASP A 548 31.02 -35.76 3.21
N SER A 549 30.13 -34.93 3.77
CA SER A 549 30.33 -34.26 5.08
C SER A 549 30.11 -35.20 6.27
N GLU A 550 30.80 -34.98 7.40
CA GLU A 550 30.77 -35.95 8.52
C GLU A 550 30.55 -35.30 9.90
N HIS A 551 29.49 -35.72 10.61
CA HIS A 551 29.26 -35.41 12.02
C HIS A 551 30.10 -36.30 12.94
N VAL A 552 30.82 -35.68 13.88
CA VAL A 552 31.69 -36.37 14.86
C VAL A 552 31.67 -35.64 16.20
N LEU A 553 31.94 -36.36 17.30
CA LEU A 553 32.08 -35.75 18.63
C LEU A 553 33.55 -35.67 19.03
N ILE A 554 33.93 -34.64 19.80
CA ILE A 554 35.27 -34.58 20.41
C ILE A 554 35.40 -35.60 21.54
N SER A 555 36.39 -36.48 21.47
CA SER A 555 36.77 -37.40 22.56
C SER A 555 37.97 -36.91 23.39
N ALA A 556 38.89 -36.15 22.79
CA ALA A 556 40.02 -35.50 23.47
C ALA A 556 40.54 -34.28 22.69
N ILE A 557 41.20 -33.34 23.38
CA ILE A 557 41.88 -32.18 22.78
C ILE A 557 43.28 -32.06 23.37
N SER A 558 44.29 -31.84 22.53
CA SER A 558 45.67 -31.59 22.93
C SER A 558 46.31 -30.54 22.02
N GLY A 559 46.20 -29.26 22.40
CA GLY A 559 46.68 -28.15 21.57
C GLY A 559 45.87 -28.04 20.28
N THR A 560 46.52 -28.20 19.14
CA THR A 560 45.91 -28.18 17.80
C THR A 560 45.38 -29.55 17.35
N THR A 561 45.63 -30.63 18.10
CA THR A 561 45.15 -31.97 17.77
C THR A 561 43.83 -32.25 18.49
N VAL A 562 42.80 -32.59 17.72
CA VAL A 562 41.48 -33.00 18.22
C VAL A 562 41.28 -34.48 17.92
N THR A 563 40.99 -35.28 18.94
CA THR A 563 40.64 -36.70 18.79
C THR A 563 39.13 -36.85 18.73
N LEU A 564 38.65 -37.66 17.79
CA LEU A 564 37.25 -37.90 17.49
C LEU A 564 36.70 -39.09 18.30
N SER A 565 35.38 -39.17 18.47
CA SER A 565 34.69 -40.32 19.05
C SER A 565 34.69 -41.55 18.14
N GLN A 566 34.81 -41.34 16.84
CA GLN A 566 34.78 -42.35 15.79
C GLN A 566 35.77 -42.00 14.67
N PRO A 567 36.29 -42.99 13.91
CA PRO A 567 37.04 -42.72 12.69
C PRO A 567 36.14 -42.11 11.60
N LEU A 568 36.73 -41.28 10.75
CA LEU A 568 36.09 -40.76 9.54
C LEU A 568 35.78 -41.87 8.54
N ALA A 569 34.67 -41.75 7.83
CA ALA A 569 34.27 -42.65 6.75
C ALA A 569 34.82 -42.22 5.38
N HIS A 570 35.07 -40.93 5.19
CA HIS A 570 35.49 -40.30 3.93
C HIS A 570 36.87 -39.65 4.05
N SER A 571 37.54 -39.47 2.91
CA SER A 571 38.72 -38.60 2.81
C SER A 571 38.28 -37.24 2.29
N HIS A 572 38.74 -36.18 2.96
CA HIS A 572 38.41 -34.80 2.60
C HIS A 572 39.65 -34.15 2.01
N ASP A 573 40.00 -34.57 0.79
CA ASP A 573 41.23 -34.15 0.12
C ASP A 573 41.05 -32.80 -0.60
N ALA A 574 42.03 -31.91 -0.46
CA ALA A 574 42.16 -30.68 -1.22
C ALA A 574 43.13 -30.87 -2.41
N PRO A 575 43.04 -30.07 -3.49
CA PRO A 575 43.96 -30.18 -4.62
C PRO A 575 45.44 -29.93 -4.24
N ASP A 576 46.29 -30.86 -4.66
CA ASP A 576 47.74 -30.83 -4.39
C ASP A 576 48.42 -29.53 -4.84
N GLY A 577 49.40 -29.08 -4.04
CA GLY A 577 50.34 -28.02 -4.42
C GLY A 577 49.85 -26.58 -4.34
N LEU A 578 48.56 -26.35 -4.02
CA LEU A 578 47.97 -25.01 -3.94
C LEU A 578 47.84 -24.45 -2.52
N GLY A 579 48.08 -25.29 -1.49
CA GLY A 579 47.95 -24.87 -0.09
C GLY A 579 46.51 -24.69 0.39
N LEU A 580 45.52 -25.14 -0.39
CA LEU A 580 44.10 -25.15 -0.07
C LEU A 580 43.82 -25.99 1.20
N LYS A 581 42.68 -25.73 1.85
CA LYS A 581 42.35 -26.26 3.18
C LYS A 581 40.90 -26.71 3.29
N VAL A 582 40.70 -27.87 3.90
CA VAL A 582 39.40 -28.32 4.43
C VAL A 582 39.16 -27.72 5.82
N HIS A 583 37.89 -27.52 6.15
CA HIS A 583 37.46 -26.90 7.40
C HIS A 583 36.63 -27.86 8.26
N VAL A 584 36.52 -27.54 9.55
CA VAL A 584 35.66 -28.25 10.50
C VAL A 584 34.90 -27.23 11.36
N ALA A 585 33.58 -27.35 11.42
CA ALA A 585 32.72 -26.51 12.27
C ALA A 585 32.57 -27.11 13.67
N ASN A 586 32.36 -26.26 14.68
CA ASN A 586 31.88 -26.65 16.01
C ASN A 586 30.46 -26.10 16.21
N LEU A 587 29.50 -27.00 16.39
CA LEU A 587 28.07 -26.71 16.48
C LEU A 587 27.56 -26.48 17.92
N THR A 588 28.41 -26.70 18.93
CA THR A 588 27.97 -26.62 20.34
C THR A 588 28.04 -25.19 20.85
N ARG A 589 26.90 -24.69 21.35
CA ARG A 589 26.76 -23.41 22.07
C ARG A 589 26.00 -23.66 23.37
N ASN A 590 26.17 -22.79 24.35
CA ASN A 590 25.46 -22.89 25.63
C ASN A 590 24.22 -21.97 25.72
N VAL A 591 23.94 -21.22 24.65
CA VAL A 591 22.65 -20.57 24.45
C VAL A 591 21.97 -21.24 23.26
N GLU A 592 20.73 -21.69 23.46
CA GLU A 592 20.02 -22.56 22.53
C GLU A 592 18.59 -22.04 22.28
N LEU A 593 18.22 -21.90 21.01
CA LEU A 593 16.85 -21.69 20.56
C LEU A 593 16.49 -22.87 19.64
N VAL A 594 15.59 -23.74 20.11
CA VAL A 594 15.36 -25.06 19.50
C VAL A 594 13.88 -25.27 19.25
N SER A 595 13.51 -25.63 18.02
CA SER A 595 12.19 -26.19 17.73
C SER A 595 12.20 -27.69 18.00
N GLU A 596 11.10 -28.24 18.52
CA GLU A 596 10.94 -29.69 18.64
C GLU A 596 11.10 -30.39 17.27
N GLU A 597 11.77 -31.55 17.28
CA GLU A 597 12.02 -32.33 16.08
C GLU A 597 10.70 -32.90 15.55
N THR A 598 10.32 -32.48 14.33
CA THR A 598 9.08 -32.90 13.70
C THR A 598 9.25 -33.09 12.19
N THR A 599 8.52 -34.07 11.67
CA THR A 599 8.34 -34.28 10.23
C THR A 599 7.33 -33.31 9.62
N GLN A 600 6.52 -32.65 10.46
CA GLN A 600 5.54 -31.65 10.04
C GLN A 600 6.19 -30.27 10.04
N ILE A 601 6.95 -29.95 8.99
CA ILE A 601 7.73 -28.71 8.86
C ILE A 601 6.92 -27.47 9.29
N GLN A 602 5.64 -27.38 8.90
CA GLN A 602 4.76 -26.24 9.19
C GLN A 602 4.43 -26.02 10.68
N GLN A 603 4.77 -26.97 11.55
CA GLN A 603 4.55 -26.90 13.00
C GLN A 603 5.80 -26.40 13.75
N ARG A 604 6.94 -26.28 13.07
CA ARG A 604 8.19 -25.74 13.63
C ARG A 604 8.07 -24.27 14.00
N ALA A 605 8.89 -23.87 14.97
CA ALA A 605 9.10 -22.48 15.33
C ALA A 605 10.02 -21.75 14.34
N HIS A 606 10.05 -20.42 14.40
CA HIS A 606 10.92 -19.56 13.57
C HIS A 606 11.37 -18.33 14.38
N VAL A 607 12.35 -17.58 13.88
CA VAL A 607 12.85 -16.37 14.58
C VAL A 607 12.88 -15.17 13.64
N ALA A 608 12.26 -14.07 14.06
CA ALA A 608 12.26 -12.80 13.33
C ALA A 608 12.58 -11.61 14.26
N PHE A 609 13.60 -10.84 13.89
CA PHE A 609 13.97 -9.55 14.46
C PHE A 609 13.52 -8.45 13.50
N ALA A 610 12.51 -7.67 13.89
CA ALA A 610 11.77 -6.84 12.95
C ALA A 610 11.62 -5.40 13.39
N GLU A 611 11.71 -4.46 12.43
CA GLU A 611 11.51 -3.02 12.65
C GLU A 611 12.48 -2.35 13.66
N ASN A 612 13.47 -3.07 14.18
CA ASN A 612 14.41 -2.59 15.20
C ASN A 612 15.83 -3.12 14.92
N PRO A 613 16.81 -2.25 14.60
CA PRO A 613 18.18 -2.67 14.33
C PRO A 613 18.99 -2.94 15.60
N ASN A 614 18.43 -2.67 16.79
CA ASN A 614 19.13 -2.79 18.06
C ASN A 614 19.20 -4.25 18.55
N VAL A 615 19.88 -5.10 17.79
CA VAL A 615 19.98 -6.54 18.03
C VAL A 615 21.45 -6.96 18.03
N LYS A 616 21.86 -7.67 19.08
CA LYS A 616 23.17 -8.35 19.15
C LYS A 616 22.95 -9.81 19.54
N VAL A 617 23.44 -10.73 18.72
CA VAL A 617 23.35 -12.18 18.97
C VAL A 617 24.73 -12.80 18.75
N GLU A 618 25.35 -13.27 19.83
CA GLU A 618 26.66 -13.90 19.81
C GLU A 618 26.64 -15.30 20.45
N TYR A 619 27.28 -16.25 19.77
CA TYR A 619 27.54 -17.61 20.24
C TYR A 619 26.28 -18.39 20.69
N ALA A 620 25.18 -18.31 19.93
CA ALA A 620 23.95 -19.09 20.14
C ALA A 620 23.69 -20.15 19.04
N ARG A 621 22.98 -21.23 19.40
CA ARG A 621 22.54 -22.32 18.50
C ARG A 621 21.06 -22.15 18.17
N PHE A 622 20.74 -22.19 16.88
CA PHE A 622 19.41 -22.10 16.30
C PHE A 622 19.13 -23.40 15.55
N GLU A 623 18.29 -24.28 16.09
CA GLU A 623 18.17 -25.67 15.63
C GLU A 623 16.74 -26.09 15.35
N GLY A 624 16.52 -26.72 14.20
CA GLY A 624 15.19 -27.15 13.75
C GLY A 624 14.23 -25.99 13.43
N LEU A 625 14.71 -24.75 13.53
CA LEU A 625 13.92 -23.53 13.31
C LEU A 625 13.71 -23.23 11.83
N GLY A 626 12.66 -22.45 11.56
CA GLY A 626 12.17 -22.16 10.22
C GLY A 626 11.15 -23.20 9.75
N ARG A 627 10.20 -22.72 8.94
CA ARG A 627 9.13 -23.55 8.33
C ARG A 627 8.62 -23.08 6.97
N THR A 628 9.10 -21.94 6.46
CA THR A 628 8.96 -21.66 5.01
C THR A 628 9.77 -22.72 4.26
N ASP A 629 9.11 -23.77 3.79
CA ASP A 629 9.72 -24.92 3.12
C ASP A 629 10.06 -24.56 1.68
N LYS A 630 11.35 -24.45 1.36
CA LYS A 630 11.82 -24.12 0.00
C LYS A 630 11.77 -25.32 -0.96
N SER A 631 11.52 -26.54 -0.47
CA SER A 631 11.23 -27.69 -1.34
C SER A 631 9.89 -27.56 -2.07
N GLN A 632 9.00 -26.70 -1.56
CA GLN A 632 7.70 -26.41 -2.11
C GLN A 632 7.60 -24.93 -2.49
N ASN A 633 6.65 -24.57 -3.36
CA ASN A 633 6.38 -23.15 -3.63
C ASN A 633 5.85 -22.47 -2.35
N VAL A 634 6.22 -21.21 -2.13
CA VAL A 634 5.56 -20.41 -1.07
C VAL A 634 4.08 -20.24 -1.40
N THR A 635 3.25 -20.32 -0.38
CA THR A 635 1.82 -20.06 -0.44
C THR A 635 1.44 -19.26 0.80
N ASP A 636 1.17 -17.98 0.58
CA ASP A 636 1.00 -17.03 1.68
C ASP A 636 -0.47 -16.91 2.12
N PRO A 637 -0.72 -16.49 3.37
CA PRO A 637 -2.02 -15.97 3.82
C PRO A 637 -2.59 -14.99 2.81
N GLN A 638 -3.90 -14.78 2.78
CA GLN A 638 -4.53 -13.95 1.75
C GLN A 638 -5.42 -12.87 2.37
N VAL A 639 -5.81 -11.90 1.57
CA VAL A 639 -6.59 -10.75 2.04
C VAL A 639 -7.81 -10.61 1.18
N VAL A 640 -8.95 -10.67 1.85
CA VAL A 640 -10.27 -10.61 1.21
C VAL A 640 -11.03 -9.50 1.90
N ASP A 641 -11.50 -8.53 1.11
CA ASP A 641 -12.26 -7.36 1.57
C ASP A 641 -11.59 -6.56 2.71
N GLY A 642 -10.26 -6.51 2.71
CA GLY A 642 -9.44 -5.81 3.70
C GLY A 642 -9.21 -6.57 5.01
N VAL A 643 -9.68 -7.82 5.11
CA VAL A 643 -9.46 -8.72 6.25
C VAL A 643 -8.40 -9.74 5.87
N LEU A 644 -7.39 -9.93 6.73
CA LEU A 644 -6.46 -11.06 6.59
C LEU A 644 -7.21 -12.36 6.89
N VAL A 645 -7.17 -13.29 5.95
CA VAL A 645 -7.69 -14.65 6.08
C VAL A 645 -6.55 -15.64 5.88
N SER A 646 -6.64 -16.78 6.59
CA SER A 646 -5.71 -17.89 6.37
C SER A 646 -5.69 -18.30 4.90
N GLY A 647 -4.50 -18.53 4.36
CA GLY A 647 -4.26 -18.91 2.99
C GLY A 647 -2.90 -19.59 2.87
N GLY A 648 -2.81 -20.59 2.00
CA GLY A 648 -1.60 -21.38 1.83
C GLY A 648 -1.25 -22.31 2.99
N GLU A 649 -0.40 -23.28 2.71
CA GLU A 649 0.17 -24.21 3.69
C GLU A 649 1.66 -23.92 3.95
N ASN A 650 2.26 -22.97 3.23
CA ASN A 650 3.71 -22.74 3.22
C ASN A 650 4.06 -21.23 3.13
N ALA A 651 3.74 -20.47 4.18
CA ALA A 651 3.90 -19.02 4.19
C ALA A 651 5.37 -18.57 4.13
N ARG A 652 5.67 -17.47 3.41
CA ARG A 652 7.00 -16.84 3.38
C ARG A 652 7.38 -16.20 4.72
N ALA A 653 8.64 -15.80 4.88
CA ALA A 653 9.14 -15.09 6.07
C ALA A 653 9.06 -15.86 7.40
N ARG A 654 9.15 -17.20 7.39
CA ARG A 654 9.29 -18.05 8.60
C ARG A 654 10.60 -18.82 8.55
N TYR A 655 11.71 -18.11 8.76
CA TYR A 655 13.08 -18.64 8.65
C TYR A 655 13.74 -18.90 10.01
N ALA A 656 14.89 -19.59 10.01
CA ALA A 656 15.61 -19.93 11.23
C ALA A 656 16.18 -18.67 11.93
N PHE A 657 16.67 -17.70 11.16
CA PHE A 657 17.18 -16.43 11.65
C PHE A 657 16.88 -15.30 10.64
N HIS A 658 16.02 -14.34 10.98
CA HIS A 658 15.52 -13.35 10.02
C HIS A 658 15.54 -11.92 10.56
N PHE A 659 16.26 -10.99 9.91
CA PHE A 659 16.09 -9.55 10.07
C PHE A 659 15.07 -9.00 9.07
N HIS A 660 13.95 -8.46 9.55
CA HIS A 660 12.80 -8.08 8.74
C HIS A 660 12.50 -6.57 8.87
N HIS A 661 12.92 -5.78 7.87
CA HIS A 661 12.78 -4.32 7.80
C HIS A 661 13.33 -3.56 9.02
N THR A 662 14.54 -3.91 9.50
CA THR A 662 15.22 -3.14 10.56
C THR A 662 15.77 -1.79 10.08
N GLY A 663 15.82 -1.57 8.75
CA GLY A 663 16.20 -0.31 8.11
C GLY A 663 17.60 -0.34 7.49
N VAL A 664 17.82 0.46 6.44
CA VAL A 664 19.07 0.50 5.64
C VAL A 664 19.80 1.84 5.72
N ASN A 665 19.54 2.61 6.78
CA ASN A 665 20.18 3.91 7.01
C ASN A 665 21.61 3.68 7.56
N PRO A 666 22.67 4.11 6.85
CA PRO A 666 24.05 3.84 7.25
C PRO A 666 24.49 4.66 8.48
N ALA A 667 23.72 5.67 8.88
CA ALA A 667 23.95 6.42 10.12
C ALA A 667 23.43 5.70 11.37
N ILE A 668 22.68 4.61 11.21
CA ILE A 668 22.24 3.74 12.31
C ILE A 668 23.18 2.53 12.38
N ALA A 669 23.62 2.18 13.58
CA ALA A 669 24.46 1.01 13.78
C ALA A 669 23.77 -0.27 13.26
N PRO A 670 24.50 -1.16 12.58
CA PRO A 670 23.96 -2.43 12.11
C PRO A 670 23.57 -3.33 13.28
N ALA A 671 22.65 -4.26 13.04
CA ALA A 671 22.53 -5.42 13.94
C ALA A 671 23.78 -6.29 13.85
N GLU A 672 24.25 -6.85 14.97
CA GLU A 672 25.49 -7.63 15.04
C GLU A 672 25.19 -9.10 15.34
N VAL A 673 25.72 -10.01 14.53
CA VAL A 673 25.46 -11.45 14.62
C VAL A 673 26.78 -12.21 14.48
N ARG A 674 27.28 -12.79 15.57
CA ARG A 674 28.62 -13.41 15.61
C ARG A 674 28.66 -14.83 16.14
N GLY A 675 29.38 -15.72 15.44
CA GLY A 675 29.75 -17.03 15.99
C GLY A 675 28.58 -18.00 16.24
N ASN A 676 27.39 -17.68 15.74
CA ASN A 676 26.17 -18.46 15.91
C ASN A 676 26.17 -19.68 14.99
N VAL A 677 25.26 -20.62 15.24
CA VAL A 677 25.03 -21.76 14.35
C VAL A 677 23.53 -21.88 14.02
N VAL A 678 23.21 -22.04 12.74
CA VAL A 678 21.86 -22.38 12.25
C VAL A 678 21.90 -23.77 11.64
N ILE A 679 21.02 -24.67 12.08
CA ILE A 679 21.04 -26.10 11.73
C ILE A 679 19.65 -26.54 11.27
N GLY A 680 19.57 -27.15 10.08
CA GLY A 680 18.38 -27.88 9.62
C GLY A 680 17.20 -26.99 9.21
N SER A 681 17.46 -25.80 8.64
CA SER A 681 16.41 -24.90 8.17
C SER A 681 15.78 -25.44 6.88
N PRO A 682 14.44 -25.66 6.85
CA PRO A 682 13.74 -26.08 5.63
C PRO A 682 13.60 -24.95 4.60
N GLY A 683 13.97 -23.73 4.98
CA GLY A 683 13.88 -22.53 4.15
C GLY A 683 15.24 -21.91 3.92
N TRP A 684 15.31 -20.60 4.15
CA TRP A 684 16.57 -19.89 4.25
C TRP A 684 17.16 -19.99 5.67
N GLY A 685 18.49 -19.92 5.79
CA GLY A 685 19.20 -19.96 7.07
C GLY A 685 19.18 -18.61 7.79
N TYR A 686 20.18 -17.78 7.48
CA TYR A 686 20.27 -16.38 7.89
C TYR A 686 19.73 -15.46 6.79
N VAL A 687 18.85 -14.52 7.16
CA VAL A 687 18.17 -13.63 6.21
C VAL A 687 18.29 -12.18 6.65
N ILE A 688 18.74 -11.32 5.74
CA ILE A 688 18.66 -9.87 5.83
C ILE A 688 17.61 -9.41 4.81
N HIS A 689 16.55 -8.75 5.28
CA HIS A 689 15.46 -8.24 4.44
C HIS A 689 15.25 -6.76 4.78
N SER A 690 15.49 -5.85 3.82
CA SER A 690 15.36 -4.40 3.99
C SER A 690 16.06 -3.88 5.26
N SER A 691 17.27 -4.38 5.54
CA SER A 691 17.96 -4.28 6.84
C SER A 691 19.46 -3.99 6.70
N ASN A 692 20.06 -3.45 7.76
CA ASN A 692 21.50 -3.23 7.93
C ASN A 692 22.03 -4.17 9.01
N ALA A 693 22.84 -5.17 8.64
CA ALA A 693 23.39 -6.13 9.59
C ALA A 693 24.82 -6.58 9.23
N VAL A 694 25.58 -6.93 10.26
CA VAL A 694 26.92 -7.50 10.17
C VAL A 694 26.88 -8.92 10.74
N MET A 695 27.09 -9.89 9.86
CA MET A 695 27.12 -11.32 10.17
C MET A 695 28.54 -11.83 10.05
N GLU A 696 29.20 -12.14 11.17
CA GLU A 696 30.59 -12.62 11.16
C GLU A 696 30.78 -13.97 11.87
N GLU A 697 31.62 -14.85 11.32
CA GLU A 697 32.03 -16.09 12.00
C GLU A 697 30.88 -17.07 12.29
N ASN A 698 29.72 -16.92 11.64
CA ASN A 698 28.56 -17.80 11.84
C ASN A 698 28.67 -19.07 10.98
N VAL A 699 28.05 -20.15 11.46
CA VAL A 699 27.90 -21.42 10.71
C VAL A 699 26.44 -21.60 10.29
N ALA A 700 26.22 -22.05 9.07
CA ALA A 700 24.95 -22.56 8.58
C ALA A 700 25.12 -23.99 8.09
N LEU A 701 24.28 -24.92 8.56
CA LEU A 701 24.34 -26.34 8.26
C LEU A 701 22.97 -26.89 7.82
N ASP A 702 22.97 -27.75 6.81
CA ASP A 702 21.82 -28.50 6.30
C ASP A 702 20.61 -27.59 6.00
N VAL A 703 20.87 -26.54 5.23
CA VAL A 703 19.84 -25.58 4.82
C VAL A 703 19.28 -26.01 3.46
N VAL A 704 17.95 -26.15 3.36
CA VAL A 704 17.29 -26.61 2.12
C VAL A 704 17.28 -25.51 1.05
N GLY A 705 17.01 -24.26 1.43
CA GLY A 705 17.16 -23.10 0.55
C GLY A 705 18.59 -22.57 0.54
N ALA A 706 18.74 -21.25 0.38
CA ALA A 706 20.01 -20.58 0.54
C ALA A 706 20.40 -20.38 2.02
N ALA A 707 21.66 -20.63 2.37
CA ALA A 707 22.14 -20.55 3.75
C ALA A 707 22.24 -19.10 4.27
N PHE A 708 22.67 -18.15 3.44
CA PHE A 708 22.68 -16.72 3.72
C PHE A 708 21.96 -15.94 2.61
N VAL A 709 21.09 -14.98 2.97
CA VAL A 709 20.22 -14.28 2.02
C VAL A 709 20.13 -12.77 2.24
N GLY A 710 20.16 -12.00 1.14
CA GLY A 710 19.65 -10.62 1.05
C GLY A 710 18.40 -10.59 0.15
N GLU A 711 17.22 -10.21 0.68
CA GLU A 711 15.90 -10.49 0.07
C GLU A 711 15.36 -9.39 -0.89
N ASP A 712 15.48 -8.09 -0.56
CA ASP A 712 14.80 -7.01 -1.31
C ASP A 712 15.74 -6.28 -2.30
N GLY A 713 17.06 -6.37 -2.10
CA GLY A 713 18.10 -5.82 -2.97
C GLY A 713 18.71 -4.48 -2.51
N ASN A 714 18.18 -3.88 -1.45
CA ASN A 714 18.64 -2.63 -0.85
C ASN A 714 19.35 -2.80 0.49
N GLU A 715 19.53 -4.04 0.95
CA GLU A 715 20.25 -4.37 2.17
C GLU A 715 21.69 -3.85 2.13
N ILE A 716 22.20 -3.51 3.31
CA ILE A 716 23.58 -3.07 3.52
C ILE A 716 24.21 -3.80 4.71
N GLY A 717 25.53 -3.66 4.85
CA GLY A 717 26.30 -4.23 5.95
C GLY A 717 27.37 -5.18 5.42
N ALA A 718 27.58 -6.30 6.10
CA ALA A 718 28.60 -7.27 5.72
C ALA A 718 28.25 -8.70 6.16
N MET A 719 28.65 -9.68 5.35
CA MET A 719 28.78 -11.08 5.75
C MET A 719 30.26 -11.44 5.63
N ARG A 720 30.94 -11.68 6.75
CA ARG A 720 32.37 -12.02 6.76
C ARG A 720 32.70 -13.31 7.45
N ARG A 721 33.67 -14.06 6.92
CA ARG A 721 34.21 -15.26 7.61
C ARG A 721 33.08 -16.19 8.07
N ASN A 722 32.00 -16.34 7.32
CA ASN A 722 30.94 -17.30 7.67
C ASN A 722 31.23 -18.63 6.96
N LEU A 723 30.83 -19.74 7.57
CA LEU A 723 30.96 -21.08 7.02
C LEU A 723 29.60 -21.65 6.69
N VAL A 724 29.38 -21.98 5.42
CA VAL A 724 28.24 -22.79 4.98
C VAL A 724 28.69 -24.23 4.80
N LEU A 725 27.94 -25.14 5.39
CA LEU A 725 28.00 -26.58 5.17
C LEU A 725 26.64 -27.04 4.63
N ASN A 726 26.62 -27.77 3.51
CA ASN A 726 25.43 -28.45 2.99
C ASN A 726 24.22 -27.53 2.71
N SER A 727 24.26 -26.80 1.61
CA SER A 727 23.06 -26.18 1.01
C SER A 727 22.38 -27.17 0.06
N LEU A 728 21.33 -27.83 0.53
CA LEU A 728 20.80 -29.10 -0.01
C LEU A 728 19.95 -28.92 -1.29
N GLY A 729 19.19 -27.82 -1.37
CA GLY A 729 18.29 -27.51 -2.48
C GLY A 729 16.90 -28.15 -2.36
N GLY A 730 15.87 -27.34 -2.60
CA GLY A 730 14.47 -27.75 -2.64
C GLY A 730 14.04 -28.53 -3.89
N GLY A 731 14.95 -28.82 -4.82
CA GLY A 731 14.66 -29.59 -6.04
C GLY A 731 15.39 -29.08 -7.28
N PHE A 732 15.05 -29.66 -8.43
CA PHE A 732 15.70 -29.42 -9.73
C PHE A 732 15.06 -28.31 -10.59
N ASP A 733 14.06 -27.59 -10.05
CA ASP A 733 13.46 -26.45 -10.73
C ASP A 733 14.51 -25.34 -10.93
N GLY A 734 14.74 -24.85 -12.15
CA GLY A 734 15.76 -23.80 -12.36
C GLY A 734 15.46 -22.49 -11.61
N PRO A 735 16.46 -21.63 -11.33
CA PRO A 735 16.33 -20.47 -10.43
C PRO A 735 15.35 -19.37 -10.89
N LEU A 736 14.79 -19.49 -12.10
CA LEU A 736 13.80 -18.58 -12.68
C LEU A 736 12.36 -19.10 -12.58
N THR A 737 12.13 -20.38 -12.29
CA THR A 737 10.80 -21.02 -12.42
C THR A 737 9.75 -20.40 -11.50
N ARG A 738 10.16 -19.95 -10.31
CA ARG A 738 9.29 -19.37 -9.29
C ARG A 738 9.32 -17.84 -9.23
N THR A 739 9.94 -17.19 -10.22
CA THR A 739 9.91 -15.72 -10.41
C THR A 739 8.51 -15.10 -10.27
N PRO A 740 7.42 -15.67 -10.83
CA PRO A 740 6.09 -15.05 -10.77
C PRO A 740 5.47 -14.93 -9.38
N ILE A 741 5.99 -15.68 -8.39
CA ILE A 741 5.55 -15.62 -6.98
C ILE A 741 6.64 -15.04 -6.06
N HIS A 742 7.72 -14.51 -6.64
CA HIS A 742 8.90 -13.97 -5.92
C HIS A 742 9.51 -14.97 -4.91
N ASP A 743 9.57 -16.25 -5.28
CA ASP A 743 10.21 -17.28 -4.47
C ASP A 743 11.61 -17.59 -5.02
N PHE A 744 12.64 -17.04 -4.40
CA PHE A 744 14.03 -17.16 -4.85
C PHE A 744 14.91 -17.96 -3.88
N GLY A 745 16.17 -18.19 -4.27
CA GLY A 745 17.17 -18.84 -3.41
C GLY A 745 16.74 -20.23 -2.92
N HIS A 746 15.98 -21.00 -3.72
CA HIS A 746 15.44 -22.31 -3.33
C HIS A 746 16.32 -23.51 -3.77
N ASN A 747 17.35 -23.30 -4.60
CA ASN A 747 18.15 -24.40 -5.17
C ASN A 747 19.36 -24.87 -4.35
N GLY A 748 19.49 -24.44 -3.09
CA GLY A 748 20.65 -24.82 -2.26
C GLY A 748 21.88 -24.04 -2.68
N HIS A 749 21.88 -22.73 -2.41
CA HIS A 749 23.02 -21.84 -2.61
C HIS A 749 23.68 -21.55 -1.26
N GLY A 750 24.99 -21.33 -1.23
CA GLY A 750 25.62 -20.82 0.00
C GLY A 750 25.12 -19.42 0.35
N PHE A 751 25.29 -18.49 -0.59
CA PHE A 751 24.87 -17.10 -0.47
C PHE A 751 23.97 -16.73 -1.65
N TRP A 752 22.78 -16.19 -1.38
CA TRP A 752 21.85 -15.66 -2.39
C TRP A 752 21.56 -14.18 -2.14
N MET A 753 22.09 -13.31 -2.99
CA MET A 753 22.05 -11.86 -2.84
C MET A 753 21.21 -11.23 -3.95
N GLN A 754 20.09 -10.62 -3.59
CA GLN A 754 19.27 -9.85 -4.53
C GLN A 754 19.76 -8.41 -4.68
N GLY A 755 20.79 -8.02 -3.93
CA GLY A 755 21.38 -6.68 -3.92
C GLY A 755 22.90 -6.71 -3.72
N PRO A 756 23.62 -5.70 -4.23
CA PRO A 756 25.08 -5.62 -4.17
C PRO A 756 25.62 -4.86 -2.94
N GLY A 757 24.74 -4.36 -2.06
CA GLY A 757 25.08 -3.48 -0.94
C GLY A 757 25.66 -4.15 0.31
N ILE A 758 25.70 -5.48 0.36
CA ILE A 758 26.31 -6.25 1.45
C ILE A 758 27.73 -6.62 1.02
N ALA A 759 28.73 -6.32 1.86
CA ALA A 759 30.10 -6.78 1.63
C ALA A 759 30.20 -8.29 1.91
N ILE A 760 30.65 -9.10 0.94
CA ILE A 760 30.81 -10.55 1.08
C ILE A 760 32.32 -10.86 1.10
N GLU A 761 32.89 -11.09 2.27
CA GLU A 761 34.36 -11.14 2.46
C GLU A 761 34.80 -12.38 3.26
N ASP A 762 35.86 -13.07 2.84
CA ASP A 762 36.47 -14.21 3.55
C ASP A 762 35.51 -15.38 3.88
N ASN A 763 34.35 -15.49 3.22
CA ASN A 763 33.37 -16.54 3.53
C ASN A 763 33.79 -17.88 2.89
N ILE A 764 33.29 -18.98 3.45
CA ILE A 764 33.61 -20.34 3.01
C ILE A 764 32.30 -21.08 2.76
N VAL A 765 32.15 -21.70 1.59
CA VAL A 765 31.04 -22.61 1.28
C VAL A 765 31.59 -23.99 0.97
N SER A 766 31.14 -24.99 1.71
CA SER A 766 31.38 -26.40 1.48
C SER A 766 30.04 -27.09 1.25
N GLY A 767 29.89 -27.83 0.16
CA GLY A 767 28.65 -28.54 -0.14
C GLY A 767 27.50 -27.60 -0.53
N SER A 768 27.33 -27.37 -1.82
CA SER A 768 26.24 -26.54 -2.36
C SER A 768 25.67 -27.18 -3.61
N ARG A 769 24.36 -27.45 -3.60
CA ARG A 769 23.65 -28.13 -4.68
C ARG A 769 23.54 -27.28 -5.95
N SER A 770 23.54 -25.96 -5.78
CA SER A 770 23.65 -24.93 -6.82
C SER A 770 24.92 -24.10 -6.58
N SER A 771 24.94 -22.86 -7.05
CA SER A 771 26.06 -21.93 -6.90
C SER A 771 26.39 -21.62 -5.43
N ALA A 772 27.67 -21.64 -5.07
CA ALA A 772 28.12 -21.25 -3.73
C ALA A 772 27.80 -19.79 -3.42
N TYR A 773 28.00 -18.91 -4.41
CA TYR A 773 27.63 -17.50 -4.36
C TYR A 773 26.73 -17.15 -5.55
N ALA A 774 25.58 -16.55 -5.30
CA ALA A 774 24.63 -16.15 -6.34
C ALA A 774 24.21 -14.70 -6.12
N TYR A 775 24.38 -13.86 -7.16
CA TYR A 775 23.84 -12.52 -7.21
C TYR A 775 22.75 -12.44 -8.28
N PHE A 776 21.56 -11.98 -7.90
CA PHE A 776 20.41 -11.85 -8.79
C PHE A 776 19.76 -10.47 -8.61
N THR A 777 20.31 -9.45 -9.27
CA THR A 777 19.93 -8.05 -8.98
C THR A 777 18.59 -7.64 -9.57
N ALA A 778 18.11 -8.30 -10.64
CA ALA A 778 16.80 -8.01 -11.24
C ALA A 778 15.59 -8.56 -10.46
N SER A 779 15.80 -9.33 -9.39
CA SER A 779 14.71 -9.72 -8.48
C SER A 779 14.52 -8.73 -7.33
N SER A 780 15.26 -7.61 -7.29
CA SER A 780 15.10 -6.58 -6.27
C SER A 780 13.66 -6.05 -6.20
N LYS A 781 13.04 -6.11 -5.01
CA LYS A 781 11.75 -5.44 -4.73
C LYS A 781 11.95 -3.96 -4.36
N ASN A 782 13.18 -3.53 -4.10
CA ASN A 782 13.53 -2.15 -3.76
C ASN A 782 14.39 -1.44 -4.81
N MET A 783 14.56 -0.14 -4.59
CA MET A 783 15.62 0.69 -5.18
C MET A 783 16.74 0.85 -4.14
N PHE A 784 17.97 1.06 -4.60
CA PHE A 784 19.12 1.29 -3.73
C PHE A 784 19.24 2.78 -3.37
N ASP A 785 19.40 3.10 -2.08
CA ASP A 785 19.59 4.49 -1.63
C ASP A 785 20.98 5.01 -2.03
N ALA A 786 21.03 6.17 -2.69
CA ALA A 786 22.27 6.72 -3.26
C ALA A 786 23.34 7.06 -2.21
N VAL A 787 22.92 7.32 -0.97
CA VAL A 787 23.80 7.54 0.19
C VAL A 787 24.59 6.28 0.60
N ASN A 788 24.15 5.10 0.17
CA ASN A 788 24.81 3.81 0.43
C ASN A 788 25.79 3.40 -0.68
N LEU A 789 25.94 4.20 -1.75
CA LEU A 789 26.92 3.96 -2.80
C LEU A 789 28.31 4.37 -2.34
N ASP A 790 29.31 3.52 -2.58
CA ASP A 790 30.71 3.86 -2.27
C ASP A 790 31.26 4.96 -3.20
N ASP A 791 30.70 5.10 -4.41
CA ASP A 791 30.81 6.30 -5.24
C ASP A 791 29.42 6.91 -5.50
N PRO A 792 29.04 7.98 -4.76
CA PRO A 792 27.77 8.67 -4.96
C PRO A 792 27.59 9.33 -6.34
N SER A 793 28.66 9.49 -7.15
CA SER A 793 28.54 10.07 -8.49
C SER A 793 27.75 9.18 -9.46
N ILE A 794 27.74 7.86 -9.21
CA ILE A 794 26.92 6.85 -9.89
C ILE A 794 25.42 7.21 -9.85
N ALA A 795 24.94 7.89 -8.80
CA ALA A 795 23.55 8.30 -8.71
C ALA A 795 23.16 9.47 -9.62
N GLU A 796 24.13 10.20 -10.19
CA GLU A 796 23.92 11.41 -11.00
C GLU A 796 23.06 12.48 -10.30
N GLY A 797 23.15 12.56 -8.96
CA GLY A 797 22.39 13.49 -8.13
C GLY A 797 20.96 13.04 -7.78
N ARG A 798 20.59 11.78 -8.04
CA ARG A 798 19.34 11.16 -7.55
C ARG A 798 19.49 10.68 -6.11
N ASP A 799 18.40 10.66 -5.35
CA ASP A 799 18.37 10.06 -3.99
C ASP A 799 18.39 8.52 -4.00
N VAL A 800 18.02 7.89 -5.12
CA VAL A 800 18.01 6.43 -5.33
C VAL A 800 18.42 6.04 -6.75
N VAL A 801 18.91 4.81 -6.90
CA VAL A 801 19.22 4.15 -8.17
C VAL A 801 18.62 2.73 -8.24
N PRO A 802 18.40 2.16 -9.43
CA PRO A 802 18.00 0.75 -9.55
C PRO A 802 19.09 -0.17 -9.02
N VAL A 803 18.73 -1.20 -8.25
CA VAL A 803 19.69 -2.14 -7.62
C VAL A 803 20.65 -2.75 -8.65
N GLN A 804 20.12 -3.15 -9.81
CA GLN A 804 20.88 -3.66 -10.95
C GLN A 804 21.93 -2.71 -11.56
N THR A 805 22.01 -1.44 -11.13
CA THR A 805 23.04 -0.48 -11.61
C THR A 805 24.21 -0.32 -10.64
N VAL A 806 24.12 -0.89 -9.44
CA VAL A 806 25.07 -0.66 -8.35
C VAL A 806 26.20 -1.70 -8.42
N PRO A 807 27.49 -1.29 -8.42
CA PRO A 807 28.61 -2.22 -8.32
C PRO A 807 28.57 -3.03 -7.02
N LEU A 808 29.20 -4.21 -6.98
CA LEU A 808 29.35 -4.96 -5.73
C LEU A 808 30.13 -4.13 -4.71
N ARG A 809 29.59 -3.96 -3.49
CA ARG A 809 30.25 -3.27 -2.38
C ARG A 809 31.62 -3.89 -2.06
N SER A 810 31.65 -5.22 -1.98
CA SER A 810 32.89 -6.01 -1.90
C SER A 810 32.60 -7.48 -2.16
N PHE A 811 33.49 -8.13 -2.90
CA PHE A 811 33.58 -9.59 -3.01
C PHE A 811 35.05 -9.98 -3.03
N SER A 812 35.60 -10.37 -1.87
CA SER A 812 37.04 -10.61 -1.68
C SER A 812 37.33 -11.81 -0.77
N GLY A 813 38.38 -12.58 -1.07
CA GLY A 813 38.88 -13.67 -0.20
C GLY A 813 37.93 -14.86 -0.01
N ASN A 814 36.83 -14.91 -0.78
CA ASN A 814 35.81 -15.94 -0.61
C ASN A 814 36.28 -17.29 -1.18
N LEU A 815 35.93 -18.36 -0.46
CA LEU A 815 36.26 -19.74 -0.77
C LEU A 815 34.98 -20.56 -1.05
N ALA A 816 35.04 -21.47 -2.02
CA ALA A 816 34.02 -22.49 -2.25
C ALA A 816 34.64 -23.85 -2.61
N TYR A 817 34.10 -24.96 -2.09
CA TYR A 817 34.50 -26.30 -2.50
C TYR A 817 33.45 -27.38 -2.33
N GLY A 818 33.54 -28.44 -3.13
CA GLY A 818 32.51 -29.48 -3.17
C GLY A 818 31.14 -28.93 -3.59
N VAL A 819 31.13 -27.98 -4.54
CA VAL A 819 29.93 -27.26 -4.99
C VAL A 819 29.63 -27.50 -6.45
N ASP A 820 28.37 -27.37 -6.88
CA ASP A 820 28.05 -27.42 -8.31
C ASP A 820 28.77 -26.30 -9.08
N GLN A 821 28.57 -25.06 -8.63
CA GLN A 821 29.07 -23.85 -9.29
C GLN A 821 29.72 -22.95 -8.25
N GLY A 822 30.83 -22.29 -8.58
CA GLY A 822 31.48 -21.35 -7.66
C GLY A 822 30.65 -20.08 -7.49
N MET A 823 30.40 -19.37 -8.59
CA MET A 823 29.62 -18.13 -8.56
C MET A 823 28.69 -18.01 -9.76
N GLU A 824 27.49 -17.45 -9.54
CA GLU A 824 26.66 -16.89 -10.60
C GLU A 824 26.31 -15.41 -10.39
N LEU A 825 26.28 -14.65 -11.48
CA LEU A 825 25.98 -13.22 -11.49
C LEU A 825 24.95 -12.92 -12.58
N TRP A 826 23.78 -12.41 -12.16
CA TRP A 826 22.63 -12.15 -13.03
C TRP A 826 22.23 -10.68 -13.01
N PHE A 827 22.02 -10.13 -14.22
CA PHE A 827 21.49 -8.78 -14.49
C PHE A 827 22.33 -7.61 -13.95
N HIS A 828 23.59 -7.84 -13.62
CA HIS A 828 24.42 -6.93 -12.85
C HIS A 828 25.07 -5.82 -13.70
N GLN A 829 24.91 -4.56 -13.29
CA GLN A 829 25.33 -3.34 -14.02
C GLN A 829 24.83 -3.26 -15.48
N MET A 830 23.76 -3.98 -15.83
CA MET A 830 23.28 -4.11 -17.21
C MET A 830 22.99 -2.74 -17.86
N HIS A 831 23.73 -2.43 -18.94
CA HIS A 831 23.63 -1.17 -19.70
C HIS A 831 23.97 0.11 -18.90
N PHE A 832 24.70 -0.01 -17.78
CA PHE A 832 25.16 1.10 -16.98
C PHE A 832 26.68 1.31 -17.17
N ALA A 833 27.13 2.57 -17.22
CA ALA A 833 28.51 2.93 -17.61
C ALA A 833 29.34 3.58 -16.47
N GLY A 834 28.83 3.58 -15.24
CA GLY A 834 29.52 4.09 -14.05
C GLY A 834 29.86 2.97 -13.07
N GLY A 835 31.05 3.04 -12.46
CA GLY A 835 31.55 2.04 -11.52
C GLY A 835 32.02 0.73 -12.18
N GLU A 836 32.88 0.00 -11.47
CA GLU A 836 33.43 -1.30 -11.89
C GLU A 836 33.20 -2.29 -10.74
N THR A 837 32.74 -3.49 -11.05
CA THR A 837 32.60 -4.57 -10.07
C THR A 837 33.86 -5.42 -10.02
N TYR A 838 34.36 -5.69 -8.82
CA TYR A 838 35.49 -6.57 -8.60
C TYR A 838 35.04 -7.89 -7.97
N ILE A 839 35.47 -8.99 -8.59
CA ILE A 839 35.53 -10.32 -7.98
C ILE A 839 37.02 -10.54 -7.71
N ASP A 840 37.45 -10.31 -6.46
CA ASP A 840 38.85 -10.33 -6.06
C ASP A 840 39.15 -11.56 -5.20
N ASP A 841 40.33 -12.15 -5.36
CA ASP A 841 40.83 -13.28 -4.55
C ASP A 841 39.77 -14.40 -4.32
N PHE A 842 38.96 -14.69 -5.35
CA PHE A 842 37.93 -15.72 -5.27
C PHE A 842 38.55 -17.08 -5.57
N THR A 843 38.43 -18.02 -4.64
CA THR A 843 38.89 -19.39 -4.84
C THR A 843 37.72 -20.36 -4.87
N VAL A 844 37.60 -21.14 -5.94
CA VAL A 844 36.71 -22.30 -6.01
C VAL A 844 37.47 -23.53 -6.49
N TRP A 845 37.30 -24.65 -5.79
CA TRP A 845 37.87 -25.94 -6.17
C TRP A 845 36.86 -27.09 -6.07
N ASN A 846 37.12 -28.20 -6.76
CA ASN A 846 36.16 -29.31 -6.89
C ASN A 846 34.77 -28.88 -7.44
N SER A 847 34.69 -27.83 -8.28
CA SER A 847 33.41 -27.37 -8.83
C SER A 847 33.18 -27.75 -10.29
N ARG A 848 31.95 -28.13 -10.64
CA ARG A 848 31.60 -28.44 -12.05
C ARG A 848 31.66 -27.18 -12.92
N HIS A 849 31.33 -26.03 -12.35
CA HIS A 849 31.47 -24.72 -12.98
C HIS A 849 32.20 -23.72 -12.07
N GLY A 850 33.09 -22.90 -12.63
CA GLY A 850 33.77 -21.84 -11.87
C GLY A 850 32.85 -20.64 -11.65
N ILE A 851 32.80 -19.72 -12.61
CA ILE A 851 31.94 -18.53 -12.63
C ILE A 851 31.01 -18.57 -13.84
N ARG A 852 29.74 -18.23 -13.65
CA ARG A 852 28.76 -18.09 -14.74
C ARG A 852 28.07 -16.73 -14.69
N MET A 853 28.07 -16.03 -15.83
CA MET A 853 27.49 -14.68 -15.93
C MET A 853 26.33 -14.60 -16.92
N PHE A 854 25.31 -13.84 -16.55
CA PHE A 854 24.09 -13.70 -17.33
C PHE A 854 23.67 -12.22 -17.33
N TYR A 855 23.55 -11.61 -18.50
CA TYR A 855 23.06 -10.22 -18.63
C TYR A 855 23.84 -9.19 -17.77
N SER A 856 25.16 -9.35 -17.64
CA SER A 856 25.99 -8.54 -16.74
C SER A 856 27.08 -7.74 -17.47
N ASP A 857 27.51 -6.62 -16.90
CA ASP A 857 28.40 -5.61 -17.50
C ASP A 857 29.47 -5.15 -16.48
N HIS A 858 30.57 -4.54 -16.95
CA HIS A 858 31.64 -3.94 -16.14
C HIS A 858 32.13 -4.78 -14.93
N VAL A 859 32.62 -5.99 -15.21
CA VAL A 859 33.17 -6.89 -14.18
C VAL A 859 34.63 -7.24 -14.43
N THR A 860 35.45 -7.01 -13.41
CA THR A 860 36.85 -7.44 -13.34
C THR A 860 36.98 -8.59 -12.35
N ILE A 861 37.29 -9.78 -12.87
CA ILE A 861 37.66 -10.97 -12.10
C ILE A 861 39.18 -10.96 -11.95
N ARG A 862 39.71 -10.86 -10.73
CA ARG A 862 41.16 -10.76 -10.51
C ARG A 862 41.66 -11.64 -9.38
N ASN A 863 42.93 -12.04 -9.46
CA ASN A 863 43.63 -12.88 -8.47
C ASN A 863 42.92 -14.21 -8.12
N SER A 864 41.94 -14.61 -8.93
CA SER A 864 40.99 -15.66 -8.59
C SER A 864 41.43 -17.03 -9.12
N THR A 865 41.19 -18.09 -8.36
CA THR A 865 41.51 -19.48 -8.71
C THR A 865 40.23 -20.28 -8.91
N LEU A 866 39.97 -20.74 -10.14
CA LEU A 866 38.82 -21.58 -10.48
C LEU A 866 39.33 -22.97 -10.88
N MET A 867 38.91 -24.02 -10.17
CA MET A 867 39.45 -25.36 -10.36
C MET A 867 38.35 -26.44 -10.37
N GLY A 868 38.23 -27.15 -11.49
CA GLY A 868 37.51 -28.42 -11.58
C GLY A 868 38.30 -29.58 -10.95
N ARG A 869 37.81 -30.81 -11.08
CA ARG A 869 38.59 -32.01 -10.73
C ARG A 869 39.40 -32.51 -11.94
N PRO A 870 40.72 -32.80 -11.81
CA PRO A 870 41.53 -33.34 -12.91
C PRO A 870 40.96 -34.61 -13.55
N GLU A 871 40.29 -35.46 -12.77
CA GLU A 871 39.64 -36.69 -13.25
C GLU A 871 38.56 -36.39 -14.31
N TRP A 872 37.81 -35.29 -14.13
CA TRP A 872 36.73 -34.88 -15.03
C TRP A 872 37.23 -34.38 -16.38
N LEU A 873 38.52 -34.03 -16.53
CA LEU A 873 39.10 -33.71 -17.84
C LEU A 873 38.91 -34.88 -18.80
N SER A 874 39.13 -36.11 -18.33
CA SER A 874 39.09 -37.32 -19.16
C SER A 874 37.67 -37.77 -19.57
N ASP A 875 36.62 -37.27 -18.89
CA ASP A 875 35.24 -37.70 -19.11
C ASP A 875 34.55 -36.94 -20.26
N LEU A 876 34.11 -37.69 -21.27
CA LEU A 876 33.42 -37.16 -22.45
C LEU A 876 31.96 -36.75 -22.15
N ALA A 877 31.33 -37.33 -21.12
CA ALA A 877 29.98 -36.96 -20.70
C ALA A 877 29.94 -35.56 -20.05
N LEU A 878 31.09 -35.11 -19.53
CA LEU A 878 31.25 -33.82 -18.85
C LEU A 878 31.72 -32.69 -19.78
N ALA A 879 31.65 -32.85 -21.10
CA ALA A 879 32.12 -31.89 -22.11
C ALA A 879 31.60 -30.43 -21.98
N SER A 880 30.56 -30.19 -21.17
CA SER A 880 29.96 -28.89 -20.89
C SER A 880 30.52 -28.13 -19.69
N LEU A 881 31.49 -28.70 -18.93
CA LEU A 881 32.07 -28.05 -17.75
C LEU A 881 33.01 -26.89 -18.11
N ASN A 882 32.86 -25.75 -17.43
CA ASN A 882 33.55 -24.50 -17.78
C ASN A 882 34.07 -23.75 -16.56
N GLY A 883 35.28 -23.17 -16.66
CA GLY A 883 35.83 -22.26 -15.66
C GLY A 883 35.10 -20.92 -15.65
N PHE A 884 34.96 -20.31 -16.82
CA PHE A 884 34.09 -19.15 -17.04
C PHE A 884 33.17 -19.37 -18.25
N ALA A 885 31.88 -19.14 -18.05
CA ALA A 885 30.88 -19.13 -19.13
C ALA A 885 29.92 -17.95 -19.00
N ALA A 886 29.49 -17.41 -20.13
CA ALA A 886 28.61 -16.25 -20.19
C ALA A 886 27.50 -16.40 -21.23
N ASN A 887 26.35 -15.75 -21.02
CA ASN A 887 25.32 -15.63 -22.05
C ASN A 887 25.63 -14.52 -23.08
N SER A 888 24.87 -14.48 -24.19
CA SER A 888 25.12 -13.55 -25.30
C SER A 888 24.76 -12.08 -25.04
N ASN A 889 24.50 -11.69 -23.78
CA ASN A 889 24.29 -10.30 -23.35
C ASN A 889 25.31 -9.84 -22.29
N VAL A 890 26.26 -10.69 -21.89
CA VAL A 890 27.39 -10.28 -21.05
C VAL A 890 28.42 -9.51 -21.89
N GLN A 891 29.00 -8.45 -21.33
CA GLN A 891 29.95 -7.59 -22.01
C GLN A 891 30.91 -6.89 -21.02
N ASN A 892 31.99 -6.28 -21.52
CA ASN A 892 33.00 -5.54 -20.74
C ASN A 892 33.56 -6.32 -19.54
N ILE A 893 34.15 -7.49 -19.82
CA ILE A 893 34.72 -8.37 -18.79
C ILE A 893 36.25 -8.34 -18.84
N THR A 894 36.89 -8.14 -17.69
CA THR A 894 38.34 -8.25 -17.52
C THR A 894 38.67 -9.46 -16.64
N PHE A 895 39.61 -10.28 -17.09
CA PHE A 895 40.29 -11.28 -16.26
C PHE A 895 41.71 -10.74 -16.01
N ASP A 896 42.13 -10.66 -14.75
CA ASP A 896 43.43 -10.12 -14.36
C ASP A 896 44.14 -11.07 -13.39
N ASN A 897 45.23 -11.70 -13.83
CA ASN A 897 45.98 -12.68 -13.05
C ASN A 897 45.12 -13.82 -12.47
N VAL A 898 44.27 -14.43 -13.30
CA VAL A 898 43.40 -15.56 -12.91
C VAL A 898 44.09 -16.92 -13.12
N THR A 899 43.80 -17.89 -12.26
CA THR A 899 44.18 -19.30 -12.47
C THR A 899 42.92 -20.10 -12.78
N ILE A 900 42.85 -20.76 -13.94
CA ILE A 900 41.68 -21.54 -14.36
C ILE A 900 42.15 -22.91 -14.86
N GLU A 901 41.81 -23.97 -14.12
CA GLU A 901 42.31 -25.32 -14.39
C GLU A 901 41.23 -26.41 -14.28
N ALA A 902 41.49 -27.56 -14.91
CA ALA A 902 40.69 -28.77 -14.81
C ALA A 902 39.24 -28.68 -15.35
N TYR A 903 38.98 -27.74 -16.27
CA TYR A 903 37.73 -27.67 -17.03
C TYR A 903 37.88 -28.14 -18.49
N GLN A 904 36.75 -28.45 -19.13
CA GLN A 904 36.70 -28.73 -20.56
C GLN A 904 36.88 -27.45 -21.38
N GLN A 905 36.40 -26.32 -20.85
CA GLN A 905 36.61 -24.98 -21.41
C GLN A 905 37.03 -24.03 -20.27
N GLY A 906 38.18 -23.37 -20.38
CA GLY A 906 38.69 -22.41 -19.40
C GLY A 906 37.85 -21.15 -19.41
N VAL A 907 38.14 -20.22 -20.32
CA VAL A 907 37.36 -18.99 -20.53
C VAL A 907 36.63 -19.07 -21.87
N ILE A 908 35.29 -19.05 -21.83
CA ILE A 908 34.48 -18.71 -22.99
C ILE A 908 34.35 -17.19 -23.03
N ALA A 909 35.06 -16.56 -23.96
CA ALA A 909 35.03 -15.10 -24.11
C ALA A 909 33.60 -14.64 -24.45
N PRO A 910 33.04 -13.63 -23.76
CA PRO A 910 31.74 -13.02 -24.12
C PRO A 910 31.64 -12.65 -25.60
N VAL A 911 30.44 -12.47 -26.14
CA VAL A 911 30.25 -12.21 -27.59
C VAL A 911 29.93 -10.74 -27.91
N ARG A 912 30.10 -9.84 -26.94
CA ARG A 912 29.85 -8.39 -27.08
C ARG A 912 30.99 -7.55 -26.49
N GLN A 913 31.16 -6.34 -27.02
CA GLN A 913 32.09 -5.30 -26.53
C GLN A 913 33.50 -5.83 -26.18
N VAL A 914 34.06 -5.41 -25.03
CA VAL A 914 35.44 -5.70 -24.63
C VAL A 914 35.53 -6.99 -23.81
N THR A 915 36.56 -7.78 -24.08
CA THR A 915 37.06 -8.81 -23.16
C THR A 915 38.58 -8.71 -23.09
N LYS A 916 39.12 -8.59 -21.88
CA LYS A 916 40.58 -8.59 -21.65
C LYS A 916 40.95 -9.79 -20.80
N ILE A 917 42.04 -10.47 -21.16
CA ILE A 917 42.68 -11.48 -20.34
C ILE A 917 44.11 -11.00 -20.10
N ILE A 918 44.37 -10.48 -18.91
CA ILE A 918 45.62 -9.85 -18.49
C ILE A 918 46.39 -10.88 -17.65
N GLY A 919 47.25 -11.63 -18.34
CA GLY A 919 48.01 -12.73 -17.76
C GLY A 919 47.18 -13.84 -17.12
N GLY A 920 47.79 -14.54 -16.17
CA GLY A 920 47.19 -15.69 -15.48
C GLY A 920 47.68 -17.05 -15.98
N ARG A 921 47.07 -18.12 -15.47
CA ARG A 921 47.50 -19.51 -15.65
C ARG A 921 46.33 -20.40 -16.05
N PHE A 922 46.50 -21.20 -17.10
CA PHE A 922 45.42 -21.96 -17.72
C PHE A 922 45.81 -23.41 -18.01
N ARG A 923 45.01 -24.36 -17.52
CA ARG A 923 45.22 -25.81 -17.67
C ARG A 923 43.93 -26.57 -17.95
N ASN A 924 43.40 -26.44 -19.18
CA ASN A 924 42.08 -26.94 -19.60
C ASN A 924 42.18 -27.65 -20.96
N ILE A 925 41.13 -28.40 -21.35
CA ILE A 925 41.07 -28.99 -22.71
C ILE A 925 41.02 -27.87 -23.78
N ARG A 926 40.32 -26.77 -23.51
CA ARG A 926 40.37 -25.53 -24.30
C ARG A 926 40.57 -24.36 -23.36
N ASN A 927 41.73 -23.70 -23.39
CA ASN A 927 42.04 -22.63 -22.43
C ASN A 927 41.22 -21.36 -22.71
N VAL A 928 41.26 -20.83 -23.94
CA VAL A 928 40.45 -19.68 -24.36
C VAL A 928 39.58 -20.08 -25.57
N VAL A 929 38.27 -19.92 -25.42
CA VAL A 929 37.27 -20.21 -26.45
C VAL A 929 36.69 -18.91 -26.97
N ILE A 930 36.84 -18.64 -28.26
CA ILE A 930 36.41 -17.40 -28.90
C ILE A 930 35.33 -17.73 -29.96
N ALA A 931 34.10 -17.30 -29.69
CA ALA A 931 32.98 -17.39 -30.62
C ALA A 931 32.80 -16.07 -31.39
N LYS A 932 32.32 -16.15 -32.64
CA LYS A 932 32.12 -14.98 -33.52
C LYS A 932 31.17 -13.97 -32.87
N GLY A 933 31.54 -12.69 -32.90
CA GLY A 933 30.87 -11.58 -32.22
C GLY A 933 29.40 -11.37 -32.60
N HIS A 934 28.68 -10.67 -31.72
CA HIS A 934 27.27 -10.28 -31.88
C HIS A 934 27.09 -8.76 -32.08
N ASP A 935 28.17 -7.97 -32.01
CA ASP A 935 28.18 -6.53 -32.28
C ASP A 935 29.44 -6.10 -33.03
N THR A 936 29.45 -4.85 -33.50
CA THR A 936 30.54 -4.26 -34.30
C THR A 936 31.68 -3.68 -33.47
N LEU A 937 31.61 -3.77 -32.14
CA LEU A 937 32.58 -3.21 -31.18
C LEU A 937 33.38 -4.31 -30.44
N ARG A 938 33.22 -5.57 -30.87
CA ARG A 938 33.83 -6.74 -30.24
C ARG A 938 35.37 -6.70 -30.29
N THR A 939 36.00 -6.64 -29.12
CA THR A 939 37.47 -6.72 -28.96
C THR A 939 37.87 -7.77 -27.91
N VAL A 940 38.69 -8.75 -28.32
CA VAL A 940 39.38 -9.67 -27.39
C VAL A 940 40.83 -9.23 -27.32
N SER A 941 41.34 -8.90 -26.13
CA SER A 941 42.78 -8.84 -25.88
C SER A 941 43.23 -9.96 -24.94
N VAL A 942 44.36 -10.57 -25.25
CA VAL A 942 45.07 -11.51 -24.38
C VAL A 942 46.49 -10.99 -24.22
N GLU A 943 46.85 -10.64 -23.00
CA GLU A 943 48.01 -9.84 -22.64
C GLU A 943 48.94 -10.64 -21.71
N GLN A 944 50.25 -10.44 -21.84
CA GLN A 944 51.27 -11.20 -21.10
C GLN A 944 51.47 -10.64 -19.67
N PRO A 945 51.90 -11.45 -18.69
CA PRO A 945 52.37 -12.83 -18.81
C PRO A 945 51.26 -13.88 -18.63
N ILE A 946 51.03 -14.72 -19.64
CA ILE A 946 50.07 -15.84 -19.58
C ILE A 946 50.80 -17.19 -19.65
N GLU A 947 50.46 -18.11 -18.74
CA GLU A 947 50.97 -19.48 -18.70
C GLU A 947 49.91 -20.46 -19.20
N PHE A 948 50.21 -21.17 -20.30
CA PHE A 948 49.43 -22.32 -20.74
C PHE A 948 50.14 -23.61 -20.35
N VAL A 949 49.47 -24.45 -19.57
CA VAL A 949 50.06 -25.63 -18.94
C VAL A 949 49.63 -26.90 -19.70
N PRO A 950 50.57 -27.70 -20.23
CA PRO A 950 50.22 -28.92 -20.95
C PRO A 950 49.45 -29.94 -20.10
N LEU A 951 48.44 -30.56 -20.71
CA LEU A 951 47.74 -31.72 -20.17
C LEU A 951 48.47 -33.02 -20.54
N THR A 952 48.32 -34.05 -19.71
CA THR A 952 48.83 -35.39 -19.99
C THR A 952 47.97 -36.12 -21.04
N PRO A 953 48.51 -37.11 -21.76
CA PRO A 953 47.72 -37.91 -22.70
C PRO A 953 46.50 -38.62 -22.07
N ALA A 954 46.55 -38.91 -20.76
CA ALA A 954 45.45 -39.52 -20.02
C ALA A 954 44.28 -38.54 -19.78
N GLU A 955 44.58 -37.31 -19.36
CA GLU A 955 43.58 -36.24 -19.16
C GLU A 955 42.92 -35.82 -20.48
N ILE A 956 43.69 -35.77 -21.57
CA ILE A 956 43.19 -35.43 -22.91
C ILE A 956 42.23 -36.53 -23.43
N ASN A 957 42.47 -37.79 -23.07
CA ASN A 957 41.71 -38.97 -23.47
C ASN A 957 41.50 -39.08 -24.99
N GLY A 958 42.60 -38.98 -25.76
CA GLY A 958 42.61 -39.16 -27.22
C GLY A 958 41.99 -38.03 -28.05
N ARG A 959 41.61 -36.90 -27.43
CA ARG A 959 41.18 -35.67 -28.10
C ARG A 959 42.38 -34.77 -28.43
N GLU A 960 42.08 -33.56 -28.89
CA GLU A 960 43.03 -32.45 -29.01
C GLU A 960 42.76 -31.43 -27.89
N ALA A 961 43.83 -30.78 -27.41
CA ALA A 961 43.76 -29.69 -26.44
C ALA A 961 44.33 -28.41 -27.08
N TYR A 962 43.74 -27.26 -26.75
CA TYR A 962 44.04 -26.00 -27.44
C TYR A 962 44.16 -24.82 -26.47
N ASP A 963 45.18 -23.98 -26.67
CA ASP A 963 45.30 -22.71 -25.95
C ASP A 963 44.26 -21.70 -26.41
N PHE A 964 44.03 -21.63 -27.72
CA PHE A 964 43.00 -20.82 -28.36
C PHE A 964 42.15 -21.69 -29.28
N SER A 965 40.83 -21.59 -29.18
CA SER A 965 39.90 -22.31 -30.05
C SER A 965 38.81 -21.39 -30.60
N ALA A 966 38.53 -21.49 -31.90
CA ALA A 966 37.55 -20.67 -32.60
C ALA A 966 36.24 -21.43 -32.81
N LEU A 967 35.13 -20.94 -32.26
CA LEU A 967 33.80 -21.51 -32.50
C LEU A 967 33.10 -20.82 -33.66
N HIS A 968 33.27 -21.37 -34.86
CA HIS A 968 32.60 -20.91 -36.08
C HIS A 968 31.16 -21.44 -36.20
N LYS A 969 30.31 -21.12 -35.21
CA LYS A 969 28.86 -21.39 -35.26
C LYS A 969 28.14 -20.17 -35.85
N LEU A 970 27.85 -20.20 -37.15
CA LEU A 970 26.94 -19.25 -37.80
C LEU A 970 25.50 -19.64 -37.45
N ASP A 971 25.10 -19.34 -36.22
CA ASP A 971 23.77 -19.66 -35.71
C ASP A 971 22.78 -18.57 -36.13
N PHE A 972 22.02 -18.84 -37.20
CA PHE A 972 20.94 -17.98 -37.66
C PHE A 972 19.64 -18.16 -36.84
N GLU A 973 19.56 -19.17 -35.97
CA GLU A 973 18.34 -19.43 -35.19
C GLU A 973 18.24 -18.58 -33.91
N ASP A 974 19.32 -17.93 -33.45
CA ASP A 974 19.35 -16.93 -32.35
C ASP A 974 18.77 -15.57 -32.85
N ASN A 975 17.56 -15.65 -33.43
CA ASN A 975 16.88 -14.77 -34.40
C ASN A 975 16.69 -13.28 -34.01
N PHE A 976 17.13 -12.84 -32.83
CA PHE A 976 16.85 -11.50 -32.30
C PHE A 976 18.08 -10.76 -31.72
N LYS A 977 19.29 -11.34 -31.79
CA LYS A 977 20.46 -10.81 -31.04
C LYS A 977 21.63 -10.25 -31.85
N ARG A 978 21.62 -10.42 -33.18
CA ARG A 978 22.67 -9.93 -34.10
C ARG A 978 22.06 -8.96 -35.12
N THR A 979 22.76 -7.87 -35.42
CA THR A 979 22.41 -7.01 -36.57
C THR A 979 22.99 -7.61 -37.86
N LEU A 980 22.43 -7.28 -39.02
CA LEU A 980 23.00 -7.68 -40.32
C LEU A 980 24.46 -7.23 -40.46
N GLU A 981 24.78 -6.04 -39.92
CA GLU A 981 26.13 -5.47 -39.89
C GLU A 981 27.09 -6.32 -39.04
N SER A 982 26.65 -6.80 -37.86
CA SER A 982 27.47 -7.64 -36.97
C SER A 982 27.82 -9.02 -37.55
N LEU A 983 27.08 -9.51 -38.55
CA LEU A 983 27.43 -10.77 -39.24
C LEU A 983 28.67 -10.63 -40.13
N PHE A 984 28.99 -9.40 -40.57
CA PHE A 984 30.08 -9.09 -41.49
C PHE A 984 31.16 -8.18 -40.88
N SER A 985 31.03 -7.77 -39.62
CA SER A 985 32.10 -7.06 -38.91
C SER A 985 33.31 -7.97 -38.67
N ALA A 986 34.49 -7.35 -38.69
CA ALA A 986 35.73 -7.99 -38.27
C ALA A 986 35.78 -7.97 -36.73
N ASP A 987 35.84 -9.15 -36.11
CA ASP A 987 36.12 -9.26 -34.68
C ASP A 987 37.60 -8.90 -34.46
N THR A 988 37.88 -7.96 -33.55
CA THR A 988 39.26 -7.58 -33.27
C THR A 988 39.82 -8.47 -32.18
N ILE A 989 40.44 -9.58 -32.57
CA ILE A 989 41.12 -10.50 -31.65
C ILE A 989 42.62 -10.22 -31.67
N GLN A 990 43.17 -9.84 -30.53
CA GLN A 990 44.58 -9.52 -30.34
C GLN A 990 45.19 -10.43 -29.27
N VAL A 991 46.29 -11.09 -29.61
CA VAL A 991 47.05 -11.93 -28.67
C VAL A 991 48.48 -11.42 -28.63
N ALA A 992 48.93 -10.97 -27.46
CA ALA A 992 50.32 -10.67 -27.19
C ALA A 992 51.09 -11.98 -26.98
N LEU A 993 52.15 -12.17 -27.75
CA LEU A 993 53.07 -13.31 -27.60
C LEU A 993 54.13 -12.99 -26.53
N ALA A 994 54.80 -14.02 -26.04
CA ALA A 994 55.84 -13.91 -24.99
C ALA A 994 57.05 -13.04 -25.39
N ASP A 995 57.24 -12.75 -26.68
CA ASP A 995 58.27 -11.83 -27.19
C ASP A 995 57.81 -10.35 -27.26
N GLY A 996 56.57 -10.06 -26.83
CA GLY A 996 55.95 -8.73 -26.86
C GLY A 996 55.34 -8.35 -28.22
N SER A 997 55.37 -9.22 -29.23
CA SER A 997 54.67 -8.99 -30.49
C SER A 997 53.16 -9.25 -30.33
N ILE A 998 52.33 -8.53 -31.10
CA ILE A 998 50.87 -8.69 -31.08
C ILE A 998 50.42 -9.33 -32.40
N VAL A 999 49.83 -10.53 -32.30
CA VAL A 999 49.17 -11.19 -33.43
C VAL A 999 47.70 -10.78 -33.47
N ARG A 1000 47.18 -10.51 -34.68
CA ARG A 1000 45.76 -10.34 -34.92
C ARG A 1000 45.19 -11.60 -35.54
N LEU A 1001 44.22 -12.22 -34.86
CA LEU A 1001 43.52 -13.41 -35.35
C LEU A 1001 42.21 -12.98 -36.01
N PHE A 1002 41.82 -13.69 -37.06
CA PHE A 1002 40.56 -13.46 -37.78
C PHE A 1002 39.90 -14.79 -38.12
N TYR A 1003 38.57 -14.78 -38.23
CA TYR A 1003 37.84 -15.92 -38.80
C TYR A 1003 38.11 -16.00 -40.32
N ALA A 1004 38.04 -17.21 -40.88
CA ALA A 1004 38.40 -17.48 -42.28
C ALA A 1004 37.51 -16.75 -43.31
N ASP A 1005 36.35 -16.23 -42.88
CA ASP A 1005 35.40 -15.45 -43.67
C ASP A 1005 35.66 -13.93 -43.65
N GLN A 1006 36.56 -13.43 -42.80
CA GLN A 1006 36.70 -11.98 -42.53
C GLN A 1006 37.71 -11.22 -43.41
N ALA A 1007 38.79 -11.82 -43.92
CA ALA A 1007 39.71 -11.12 -44.86
C ALA A 1007 40.67 -12.04 -45.64
N ALA A 1008 40.96 -11.68 -46.90
CA ALA A 1008 41.90 -12.39 -47.78
C ALA A 1008 43.41 -12.20 -47.47
N ALA A 1009 43.74 -11.40 -46.45
CA ALA A 1009 45.11 -11.11 -46.03
C ALA A 1009 45.31 -11.28 -44.51
N ALA A 1010 44.38 -11.96 -43.84
CA ALA A 1010 44.48 -12.30 -42.43
C ALA A 1010 45.44 -13.47 -42.19
N THR A 1011 46.08 -13.49 -41.02
CA THR A 1011 46.52 -14.75 -40.42
C THR A 1011 45.26 -15.49 -39.96
N PRO A 1012 44.89 -16.64 -40.58
CA PRO A 1012 43.78 -17.43 -40.07
C PRO A 1012 44.10 -17.92 -38.67
N PHE A 1013 43.08 -18.27 -37.88
CA PHE A 1013 43.29 -19.06 -36.66
C PHE A 1013 44.24 -20.24 -36.97
N PRO A 1014 45.29 -20.47 -36.15
CA PRO A 1014 46.13 -21.65 -36.28
C PRO A 1014 45.24 -22.90 -36.24
N THR A 1015 45.41 -23.78 -37.22
CA THR A 1015 44.76 -25.09 -37.31
C THR A 1015 45.41 -26.08 -36.36
#